data_AF-A0A915LVS0-F1
#
_entry.id   AF-A0A915LVS0-F1
#
_cell.length_a   1.000
_cell.length_b   1.000
_cell.length_c   1.000
_cell.angle_alpha   90.00
_cell.angle_beta   90.00
_cell.angle_gamma   90.00
#
_symmetry.space_group_name_H-M   'P 1'
#
loop_
_entity.id
_entity.type
_entity.pdbx_description
1 polymer ?
#
loop_
_entity_poly.entity_id
_entity_poly.type
_entity_poly.pdbx_seq_one_letter_code
_entity_poly.pdbx_strand_id
1 'polypeptide(L)'
;MKKGVIPCTASQQDQGDNSPPSPADAPPTEGSDSPFCSSSDVDSSCSGFGTGTNVPQAVCVPILAYEPSKVFLTWTQPDVADDVVGYNVYKDGQLLGNSKNNSMQNSVVGRYFDTFLKEEPEFYPKILFNTFWVKGLKPKTKYTFTVRSVLSNGEESEDSKPLIVTTPTNYKKIVDISKVGAVGDGKTMNTKAIQDAIDSCATGSLSPYDCKIRIPRGTFLTGSITLKSNMTLELASGAVLLGSPNSNDYPMIPRLNIPSALINDPLHSQNLRIVSSGGIIDGNGWKKDATIRDEIGNPLPHYVKGSAQTVKQNGVLAASQVTSKDKYGSARSKLLLLLGITNLHIGGTNLTLRNPSMMTIAIGNSLALERPCFVETDGWEEKRERSVVNTRFTTFDINNGDGIDLGDASNIQILSNLYDTGDDAIAMGTGQGKRSNSLPVEFVVIRNNYFRHSHGCSFGGNLGDWVQDVLIEDNIHLMSDNGIRMKARKEIGGGVRRVCIRNIGMKGVGTTNSFTYNGKTLSGNTINGYPLIFTLKYADGSTNFPKADTSTVYTDVKMHDLSIDQIDTNHASGSILIDGTLDNMHSGFEFKNIKIKNSLQAKISQLKLSVFDTLETDNIGGDPPFKFAQCSKLTFNNVPAVINPQSNYS
;
A
#
# COMPACT_ATOMS: atom_id res chain seq x y z
N MET A 1 26.31 -28.41 0.69
CA MET A 1 27.28 -27.73 -0.21
C MET A 1 27.19 -26.23 0.02
N LYS A 2 28.34 -25.57 0.15
CA LYS A 2 28.49 -24.16 0.50
C LYS A 2 27.71 -23.27 -0.49
N LYS A 3 26.71 -22.52 -0.01
CA LYS A 3 26.02 -21.49 -0.80
C LYS A 3 26.99 -20.33 -1.00
N GLY A 4 27.58 -20.23 -2.18
CA GLY A 4 28.22 -19.00 -2.62
C GLY A 4 27.15 -17.92 -2.72
N VAL A 5 27.27 -16.87 -1.90
CA VAL A 5 26.65 -15.58 -2.20
C VAL A 5 27.25 -15.18 -3.55
N ILE A 6 26.44 -15.10 -4.59
CA ILE A 6 26.86 -14.40 -5.81
C ILE A 6 26.79 -12.93 -5.41
N PRO A 7 27.94 -12.23 -5.25
CA PRO A 7 27.91 -10.80 -5.05
C PRO A 7 27.28 -10.19 -6.29
N CYS A 8 26.53 -9.10 -6.14
CA CYS A 8 26.28 -8.21 -7.28
C CYS A 8 27.63 -7.62 -7.67
N THR A 9 28.40 -8.32 -8.52
CA THR A 9 29.57 -7.73 -9.15
C THR A 9 29.04 -6.72 -10.15
N ALA A 10 29.27 -5.44 -9.91
CA ALA A 10 29.24 -4.44 -10.96
C ALA A 10 30.24 -4.89 -12.04
N SER A 11 29.76 -5.52 -13.10
CA SER A 11 30.61 -5.91 -14.23
C SER A 11 30.11 -5.22 -15.49
N GLN A 12 30.87 -4.19 -15.85
CA GLN A 12 31.21 -3.71 -17.19
C GLN A 12 30.07 -3.40 -18.17
N GLN A 13 29.89 -2.09 -18.37
CA GLN A 13 29.64 -1.39 -19.63
C GLN A 13 29.17 -2.24 -20.82
N ASP A 14 27.88 -2.16 -21.13
CA ASP A 14 27.45 -2.09 -22.53
C ASP A 14 27.30 -0.61 -22.87
N GLN A 15 28.31 -0.05 -23.53
CA GLN A 15 28.16 1.21 -24.26
C GLN A 15 27.39 0.91 -25.56
N GLY A 16 26.07 0.75 -25.42
CA GLY A 16 25.13 1.00 -26.50
C GLY A 16 24.70 2.46 -26.42
N ASP A 17 25.05 3.25 -27.42
CA ASP A 17 24.68 4.66 -27.57
C ASP A 17 23.15 4.85 -27.44
N ASN A 18 22.74 5.21 -26.23
CA ASN A 18 21.45 5.82 -25.92
C ASN A 18 21.76 7.07 -25.12
N SER A 19 22.28 8.07 -25.83
CA SER A 19 22.33 9.43 -25.30
C SER A 19 20.94 9.81 -24.73
N PRO A 20 20.81 10.15 -23.44
CA PRO A 20 19.52 10.51 -22.87
C PRO A 20 19.01 11.79 -23.55
N PRO A 21 17.70 11.88 -23.86
CA PRO A 21 17.14 13.13 -24.35
C PRO A 21 17.38 14.24 -23.30
N SER A 22 17.80 15.41 -23.79
CA SER A 22 18.01 16.65 -23.02
C SER A 22 16.81 16.94 -22.09
N PRO A 23 17.04 17.46 -20.87
CA PRO A 23 15.99 17.80 -19.92
C PRO A 23 15.27 19.07 -20.38
N ALA A 24 14.33 18.92 -21.30
CA ALA A 24 13.26 19.87 -21.53
C ALA A 24 11.95 19.16 -21.17
N ASP A 25 11.26 19.72 -20.18
CA ASP A 25 9.96 19.30 -19.62
C ASP A 25 9.98 18.29 -18.44
N ALA A 26 10.98 18.37 -17.56
CA ALA A 26 10.76 18.00 -16.16
C ALA A 26 9.90 19.10 -15.50
N PRO A 27 8.81 18.79 -14.77
CA PRO A 27 8.16 19.80 -13.95
C PRO A 27 9.18 20.32 -12.92
N PRO A 28 9.21 21.65 -12.66
CA PRO A 28 10.24 22.26 -11.84
C PRO A 28 10.19 21.72 -10.40
N THR A 29 11.36 21.34 -9.88
CA THR A 29 11.59 21.06 -8.46
C THR A 29 11.86 22.36 -7.70
N GLU A 30 11.16 22.50 -6.58
CA GLU A 30 11.28 23.48 -5.50
C GLU A 30 11.06 24.96 -5.84
N GLY A 31 9.99 25.51 -5.26
CA GLY A 31 9.64 26.93 -5.33
C GLY A 31 8.63 27.30 -6.41
N SER A 32 7.52 26.56 -6.58
CA SER A 32 6.33 27.07 -7.29
C SER A 32 5.11 26.22 -6.95
N ASP A 33 3.90 26.80 -7.05
CA ASP A 33 2.59 26.18 -6.78
C ASP A 33 2.30 24.92 -7.64
N SER A 34 3.02 23.81 -7.38
CA SER A 34 2.72 22.51 -7.99
C SER A 34 1.39 22.00 -7.46
N PRO A 35 0.46 21.54 -8.32
CA PRO A 35 -0.78 20.95 -7.85
C PRO A 35 -0.61 19.53 -7.30
N PHE A 36 0.57 18.93 -7.45
CA PHE A 36 0.80 17.54 -7.09
C PHE A 36 1.13 17.39 -5.61
N CYS A 37 0.71 16.27 -5.04
CA CYS A 37 1.06 15.94 -3.67
C CYS A 37 2.59 15.81 -3.57
N SER A 38 3.15 16.44 -2.54
CA SER A 38 4.54 16.29 -2.12
C SER A 38 4.50 15.39 -0.90
N SER A 39 4.98 14.16 -1.07
CA SER A 39 5.02 13.21 0.04
C SER A 39 6.19 13.52 0.97
N SER A 40 7.19 14.30 0.53
CA SER A 40 8.24 14.84 1.38
C SER A 40 7.74 15.83 2.44
N ASP A 41 6.53 16.37 2.27
CA ASP A 41 5.85 17.20 3.28
C ASP A 41 4.97 16.37 4.26
N VAL A 42 5.22 15.05 4.35
CA VAL A 42 4.55 14.17 5.32
C VAL A 42 4.77 14.69 6.73
N ASP A 43 3.68 15.05 7.40
CA ASP A 43 3.69 15.29 8.84
C ASP A 43 3.74 13.94 9.58
N SER A 44 4.96 13.45 9.77
CA SER A 44 5.27 12.26 10.57
C SER A 44 5.32 12.55 12.07
N SER A 45 5.11 13.80 12.48
CA SER A 45 5.14 14.19 13.89
C SER A 45 3.85 13.86 14.64
N CYS A 46 2.75 13.51 13.93
CA CYS A 46 1.42 13.34 14.51
C CYS A 46 0.92 14.58 15.29
N SER A 47 1.54 15.75 15.12
CA SER A 47 1.18 16.97 15.82
C SER A 47 0.08 17.71 15.07
N GLY A 48 -1.15 17.21 15.21
CA GLY A 48 -2.36 17.82 14.66
C GLY A 48 -3.37 18.24 15.73
N PHE A 49 -2.92 18.70 16.91
CA PHE A 49 -3.81 19.18 17.98
C PHE A 49 -3.26 20.43 18.68
N GLY A 50 -2.84 21.42 17.89
CA GLY A 50 -2.51 22.76 18.38
C GLY A 50 -3.72 23.69 18.38
N THR A 51 -3.50 24.97 18.71
CA THR A 51 -4.47 26.08 18.55
C THR A 51 -4.72 26.44 17.07
N GLY A 52 -4.90 25.42 16.22
CA GLY A 52 -4.89 25.49 14.77
C GLY A 52 -6.28 25.71 14.17
N THR A 53 -6.38 25.49 12.86
CA THR A 53 -7.58 25.80 12.07
C THR A 53 -8.41 24.52 11.82
N ASN A 54 -9.72 24.67 11.63
CA ASN A 54 -10.58 23.60 11.12
C ASN A 54 -10.55 23.49 9.58
N VAL A 55 -9.66 24.22 8.89
CA VAL A 55 -9.53 24.25 7.43
C VAL A 55 -8.68 23.08 6.93
N PRO A 56 -9.12 22.33 5.91
CA PRO A 56 -8.33 21.25 5.31
C PRO A 56 -6.95 21.72 4.81
N GLN A 57 -5.93 20.92 5.06
CA GLN A 57 -4.54 21.23 4.70
C GLN A 57 -4.05 20.37 3.53
N ALA A 58 -3.01 20.85 2.84
CA ALA A 58 -2.31 20.12 1.78
C ALA A 58 -3.24 19.52 0.70
N VAL A 59 -4.23 20.28 0.23
CA VAL A 59 -5.09 19.87 -0.88
C VAL A 59 -4.24 19.71 -2.14
N CYS A 60 -4.23 18.51 -2.73
CA CYS A 60 -3.34 18.17 -3.84
C CYS A 60 -3.94 17.09 -4.77
N VAL A 61 -3.28 16.89 -5.91
CA VAL A 61 -3.52 15.79 -6.87
C VAL A 61 -2.39 14.76 -6.70
N PRO A 62 -2.65 13.49 -6.38
CA PRO A 62 -1.59 12.48 -6.43
C PRO A 62 -0.98 12.41 -7.82
N ILE A 63 0.34 12.16 -7.91
CA ILE A 63 1.06 12.23 -9.18
C ILE A 63 0.34 11.44 -10.28
N LEU A 64 0.10 12.09 -11.42
CA LEU A 64 -0.60 11.51 -12.59
C LEU A 64 -2.02 10.95 -12.36
N ALA A 65 -2.64 11.22 -11.21
CA ALA A 65 -4.02 10.85 -10.88
C ALA A 65 -5.06 11.81 -11.50
N TYR A 66 -4.83 12.20 -12.75
CA TYR A 66 -5.69 13.12 -13.51
C TYR A 66 -5.76 12.72 -14.98
N GLU A 67 -6.75 13.24 -15.69
CA GLU A 67 -7.07 12.97 -17.08
C GLU A 67 -7.72 14.21 -17.71
N PRO A 68 -7.89 14.25 -19.05
CA PRO A 68 -8.47 15.42 -19.71
C PRO A 68 -9.86 15.81 -19.20
N SER A 69 -10.60 14.84 -18.63
CA SER A 69 -11.98 15.02 -18.17
C SER A 69 -12.20 14.71 -16.68
N LYS A 70 -11.17 14.36 -15.92
CA LYS A 70 -11.30 14.04 -14.48
C LYS A 70 -10.00 14.26 -13.71
N VAL A 71 -10.11 14.58 -12.43
CA VAL A 71 -8.98 14.78 -11.49
C VAL A 71 -9.34 14.08 -10.18
N PHE A 72 -8.37 13.41 -9.56
CA PHE A 72 -8.49 12.91 -8.19
C PHE A 72 -7.85 13.89 -7.22
N LEU A 73 -8.58 14.30 -6.19
CA LEU A 73 -8.12 15.18 -5.13
C LEU A 73 -7.96 14.41 -3.83
N THR A 74 -6.96 14.78 -3.02
CA THR A 74 -6.84 14.38 -1.61
C THR A 74 -6.29 15.53 -0.77
N TRP A 75 -6.44 15.43 0.55
CA TRP A 75 -6.00 16.43 1.52
C TRP A 75 -5.82 15.78 2.89
N THR A 76 -5.07 16.44 3.76
CA THR A 76 -4.90 16.03 5.15
C THR A 76 -6.02 16.62 6.01
N GLN A 77 -6.42 15.90 7.06
CA GLN A 77 -7.36 16.41 8.07
C GLN A 77 -6.82 17.72 8.69
N PRO A 78 -7.69 18.69 9.06
CA PRO A 78 -7.26 19.90 9.78
C PRO A 78 -6.63 19.60 11.15
N ASP A 79 -5.89 20.58 11.68
CA ASP A 79 -5.29 20.55 13.02
C ASP A 79 -6.34 20.56 14.16
N VAL A 80 -7.57 20.94 13.85
CA VAL A 80 -8.71 20.86 14.78
C VAL A 80 -9.85 20.16 14.05
N ALA A 81 -10.01 18.86 14.31
CA ALA A 81 -10.92 17.99 13.57
C ALA A 81 -12.09 17.44 14.41
N ASP A 82 -12.12 17.69 15.72
CA ASP A 82 -13.10 17.12 16.67
C ASP A 82 -14.55 17.35 16.21
N ASP A 83 -14.87 18.57 15.76
CA ASP A 83 -16.19 18.94 15.25
C ASP A 83 -16.39 18.69 13.75
N VAL A 84 -15.35 18.34 12.99
CA VAL A 84 -15.42 18.19 11.52
C VAL A 84 -16.06 16.86 11.12
N VAL A 85 -17.28 16.87 10.59
CA VAL A 85 -18.06 15.66 10.22
C VAL A 85 -17.95 15.25 8.75
N GLY A 86 -17.26 16.05 7.92
CA GLY A 86 -17.02 15.73 6.52
C GLY A 86 -16.41 16.89 5.76
N TYR A 87 -16.39 16.79 4.43
CA TYR A 87 -15.81 17.81 3.56
C TYR A 87 -16.67 18.09 2.34
N ASN A 88 -16.73 19.37 1.95
CA ASN A 88 -17.31 19.82 0.70
C ASN A 88 -16.20 20.34 -0.23
N VAL A 89 -16.30 19.98 -1.50
CA VAL A 89 -15.31 20.36 -2.53
C VAL A 89 -15.94 21.37 -3.48
N TYR A 90 -15.18 22.43 -3.76
CA TYR A 90 -15.59 23.53 -4.63
C TYR A 90 -14.69 23.58 -5.86
N LYS A 91 -15.27 23.97 -7.00
CA LYS A 91 -14.57 24.22 -8.26
C LYS A 91 -14.94 25.60 -8.76
N ASP A 92 -13.95 26.47 -8.92
CA ASP A 92 -14.13 27.87 -9.33
C ASP A 92 -15.17 28.59 -8.45
N GLY A 93 -15.14 28.31 -7.13
CA GLY A 93 -16.08 28.84 -6.14
C GLY A 93 -17.47 28.18 -6.11
N GLN A 94 -17.76 27.21 -6.98
CA GLN A 94 -19.03 26.50 -7.01
C GLN A 94 -18.94 25.14 -6.33
N LEU A 95 -19.89 24.83 -5.45
CA LEU A 95 -19.97 23.53 -4.77
C LEU A 95 -20.12 22.40 -5.79
N LEU A 96 -19.19 21.45 -5.78
CA LEU A 96 -19.30 20.19 -6.52
C LEU A 96 -20.03 19.12 -5.72
N GLY A 97 -19.87 19.12 -4.40
CA GLY A 97 -20.56 18.21 -3.50
C GLY A 97 -19.68 17.71 -2.34
N ASN A 98 -20.25 16.80 -1.56
CA ASN A 98 -19.61 16.24 -0.37
C ASN A 98 -18.74 15.01 -0.67
N SER A 99 -17.61 14.88 0.02
CA SER A 99 -16.63 13.81 -0.17
C SER A 99 -17.14 12.41 0.16
N LYS A 100 -18.04 12.26 1.15
CA LYS A 100 -18.67 10.97 1.47
C LYS A 100 -19.51 10.48 0.30
N ASN A 101 -20.41 11.31 -0.22
CA ASN A 101 -21.26 10.95 -1.35
C ASN A 101 -20.43 10.66 -2.62
N ASN A 102 -19.38 11.45 -2.85
CA ASN A 102 -18.45 11.20 -3.95
C ASN A 102 -17.77 9.83 -3.80
N SER A 103 -17.26 9.51 -2.60
CA SER A 103 -16.61 8.23 -2.31
C SER A 103 -17.57 7.05 -2.47
N MET A 104 -18.81 7.16 -1.99
CA MET A 104 -19.83 6.12 -2.14
C MET A 104 -20.13 5.75 -3.60
N GLN A 105 -20.00 6.71 -4.51
CA GLN A 105 -20.28 6.52 -5.94
C GLN A 105 -19.04 6.15 -6.75
N ASN A 106 -17.87 6.62 -6.35
CA ASN A 106 -16.67 6.62 -7.20
C ASN A 106 -15.47 5.87 -6.61
N SER A 107 -15.50 5.55 -5.32
CA SER A 107 -14.43 4.80 -4.65
C SER A 107 -14.79 3.32 -4.53
N VAL A 108 -13.79 2.45 -4.65
CA VAL A 108 -13.92 1.00 -4.47
C VAL A 108 -14.18 0.63 -3.01
N VAL A 109 -13.83 1.51 -2.06
CA VAL A 109 -13.99 1.30 -0.61
C VAL A 109 -15.16 2.06 0.02
N GLY A 110 -15.77 3.02 -0.69
CA GLY A 110 -16.75 3.94 -0.09
C GLY A 110 -17.87 3.25 0.67
N ARG A 111 -18.48 2.22 0.06
CA ARG A 111 -19.57 1.44 0.69
C ARG A 111 -19.11 0.59 1.88
N TYR A 112 -17.86 0.14 1.89
CA TYR A 112 -17.29 -0.61 3.01
C TYR A 112 -17.11 0.30 4.22
N PHE A 113 -16.55 1.50 4.00
CA PHE A 113 -16.42 2.53 5.02
C PHE A 113 -17.77 2.93 5.61
N ASP A 114 -18.76 3.27 4.77
CA ASP A 114 -20.09 3.66 5.23
C ASP A 114 -20.82 2.54 5.99
N THR A 115 -20.53 1.29 5.67
CA THR A 115 -21.07 0.13 6.40
C THR A 115 -20.42 -0.02 7.76
N PHE A 116 -19.10 0.09 7.84
CA PHE A 116 -18.33 -0.03 9.08
C PHE A 116 -18.61 1.12 10.06
N LEU A 117 -18.56 2.37 9.59
CA LEU A 117 -18.65 3.56 10.44
C LEU A 117 -20.07 3.84 10.99
N LYS A 118 -21.10 3.12 10.53
CA LYS A 118 -22.44 3.17 11.12
C LYS A 118 -22.56 2.34 12.39
N GLU A 119 -21.65 1.40 12.60
CA GLU A 119 -21.65 0.54 13.76
C GLU A 119 -20.85 1.22 14.88
N GLU A 120 -21.46 1.31 16.06
CA GLU A 120 -20.83 1.88 17.26
C GLU A 120 -20.04 3.18 17.02
N PRO A 121 -20.71 4.26 16.57
CA PRO A 121 -20.05 5.52 16.21
C PRO A 121 -19.28 6.18 17.36
N GLU A 122 -19.58 5.83 18.61
CA GLU A 122 -18.87 6.33 19.80
C GLU A 122 -17.58 5.54 20.11
N PHE A 123 -17.48 4.30 19.61
CA PHE A 123 -16.34 3.43 19.85
C PHE A 123 -15.24 3.67 18.82
N TYR A 124 -15.57 3.68 17.53
CA TYR A 124 -14.57 3.87 16.47
C TYR A 124 -14.15 5.34 16.35
N PRO A 125 -12.89 5.61 15.95
CA PRO A 125 -12.44 6.98 15.75
C PRO A 125 -13.18 7.62 14.57
N LYS A 126 -13.15 8.95 14.53
CA LYS A 126 -13.77 9.74 13.47
C LYS A 126 -12.98 9.64 12.17
N ILE A 127 -13.25 8.62 11.39
CA ILE A 127 -12.65 8.38 10.08
C ILE A 127 -13.46 9.15 9.02
N LEU A 128 -12.80 10.05 8.29
CA LEU A 128 -13.43 10.88 7.26
C LEU A 128 -12.97 10.50 5.85
N PHE A 129 -13.74 10.94 4.86
CA PHE A 129 -13.42 10.74 3.44
C PHE A 129 -12.61 11.92 2.92
N ASN A 130 -11.30 11.74 2.81
CA ASN A 130 -10.31 12.76 2.46
C ASN A 130 -9.89 12.68 0.99
N THR A 131 -10.81 12.23 0.14
CA THR A 131 -10.60 12.05 -1.29
C THR A 131 -11.83 12.47 -2.09
N PHE A 132 -11.61 12.89 -3.34
CA PHE A 132 -12.71 13.30 -4.22
C PHE A 132 -12.36 13.12 -5.70
N TRP A 133 -13.19 12.40 -6.45
CA TRP A 133 -13.14 12.38 -7.92
C TRP A 133 -13.92 13.57 -8.49
N VAL A 134 -13.21 14.51 -9.10
CA VAL A 134 -13.80 15.54 -9.95
C VAL A 134 -13.95 14.99 -11.36
N LYS A 135 -15.15 15.06 -11.93
CA LYS A 135 -15.49 14.55 -13.27
C LYS A 135 -16.10 15.65 -14.14
N GLY A 136 -16.20 15.39 -15.46
CA GLY A 136 -16.83 16.30 -16.41
C GLY A 136 -15.99 17.55 -16.71
N LEU A 137 -14.67 17.45 -16.56
CA LEU A 137 -13.75 18.52 -16.92
C LEU A 137 -13.51 18.57 -18.43
N LYS A 138 -13.00 19.71 -18.91
CA LYS A 138 -12.59 19.90 -20.30
C LYS A 138 -11.06 19.77 -20.40
N PRO A 139 -10.51 19.25 -21.51
CA PRO A 139 -9.06 19.20 -21.74
C PRO A 139 -8.42 20.59 -21.78
N LYS A 140 -7.12 20.69 -21.48
CA LYS A 140 -6.34 21.96 -21.51
C LYS A 140 -7.02 23.13 -20.79
N THR A 141 -7.74 22.85 -19.71
CA THR A 141 -8.53 23.85 -18.99
C THR A 141 -8.01 23.99 -17.57
N LYS A 142 -7.78 25.23 -17.16
CA LYS A 142 -7.38 25.59 -15.79
C LYS A 142 -8.63 25.63 -14.91
N TYR A 143 -8.56 24.99 -13.75
CA TYR A 143 -9.57 24.98 -12.71
C TYR A 143 -8.92 25.33 -11.37
N THR A 144 -9.69 26.00 -10.51
CA THR A 144 -9.32 26.21 -9.11
C THR A 144 -10.19 25.33 -8.23
N PHE A 145 -9.59 24.56 -7.33
CA PHE A 145 -10.28 23.74 -6.34
C PHE A 145 -9.99 24.23 -4.93
N THR A 146 -11.02 24.23 -4.08
CA THR A 146 -10.88 24.41 -2.63
C THR A 146 -11.69 23.34 -1.91
N VAL A 147 -11.30 23.05 -0.68
CA VAL A 147 -12.00 22.11 0.20
C VAL A 147 -12.34 22.83 1.49
N ARG A 148 -13.55 22.60 1.99
CA ARG A 148 -14.02 23.11 3.29
C ARG A 148 -14.40 21.94 4.17
N SER A 149 -14.06 22.04 5.45
CA SER A 149 -14.61 21.17 6.47
C SER A 149 -16.08 21.48 6.67
N VAL A 150 -16.90 20.46 6.87
CA VAL A 150 -18.28 20.57 7.32
C VAL A 150 -18.28 20.26 8.81
N LEU A 151 -18.80 21.16 9.64
CA LEU A 151 -18.82 21.04 11.09
C LEU A 151 -20.10 20.35 11.57
N SER A 152 -20.10 19.88 12.82
CA SER A 152 -21.22 19.18 13.46
C SER A 152 -22.50 20.02 13.53
N ASN A 153 -22.39 21.35 13.57
CA ASN A 153 -23.50 22.29 13.50
C ASN A 153 -24.04 22.54 12.07
N GLY A 154 -23.40 21.97 11.05
CA GLY A 154 -23.75 22.13 9.63
C GLY A 154 -23.08 23.30 8.93
N GLU A 155 -22.30 24.13 9.63
CA GLU A 155 -21.52 25.21 9.02
C GLU A 155 -20.26 24.68 8.33
N GLU A 156 -19.67 25.51 7.46
CA GLU A 156 -18.41 25.20 6.79
C GLU A 156 -17.26 26.03 7.35
N SER A 157 -16.04 25.47 7.32
CA SER A 157 -14.82 26.26 7.50
C SER A 157 -14.60 27.23 6.34
N GLU A 158 -13.62 28.12 6.51
CA GLU A 158 -13.01 28.83 5.39
C GLU A 158 -12.44 27.86 4.33
N ASP A 159 -12.22 28.39 3.13
CA ASP A 159 -11.58 27.65 2.04
C ASP A 159 -10.14 27.24 2.40
N SER A 160 -9.77 26.01 2.05
CA SER A 160 -8.36 25.60 1.97
C SER A 160 -7.55 26.53 1.06
N LYS A 161 -6.21 26.46 1.14
CA LYS A 161 -5.36 27.07 0.11
C LYS A 161 -5.86 26.61 -1.27
N PRO A 162 -6.11 27.55 -2.22
CA PRO A 162 -6.61 27.18 -3.54
C PRO A 162 -5.62 26.30 -4.29
N LEU A 163 -6.11 25.17 -4.81
CA LEU A 163 -5.38 24.26 -5.65
C LEU A 163 -5.69 24.55 -7.12
N ILE A 164 -4.68 24.96 -7.88
CA ILE A 164 -4.83 25.30 -9.30
C ILE A 164 -4.39 24.11 -10.15
N VAL A 165 -5.31 23.51 -10.90
CA VAL A 165 -5.01 22.36 -11.77
C VAL A 165 -5.32 22.71 -13.22
N THR A 166 -4.37 22.45 -14.12
CA THR A 166 -4.63 22.47 -15.57
C THR A 166 -4.79 21.05 -16.07
N THR A 167 -5.96 20.70 -16.61
CA THR A 167 -6.17 19.38 -17.20
C THR A 167 -5.30 19.18 -18.45
N PRO A 168 -4.88 17.94 -18.74
CA PRO A 168 -4.01 17.65 -19.86
C PRO A 168 -4.77 17.75 -21.18
N THR A 169 -4.01 17.62 -22.27
CA THR A 169 -4.57 17.51 -23.61
C THR A 169 -5.33 16.20 -23.77
N ASN A 170 -6.25 16.12 -24.73
CA ASN A 170 -6.72 14.82 -25.20
C ASN A 170 -5.53 13.95 -25.62
N TYR A 171 -5.72 12.64 -25.54
CA TYR A 171 -4.69 11.70 -25.94
C TYR A 171 -4.35 11.89 -27.42
N LYS A 172 -3.05 12.06 -27.75
CA LYS A 172 -2.64 12.24 -29.16
C LYS A 172 -2.86 10.96 -29.97
N LYS A 173 -2.52 9.80 -29.37
CA LYS A 173 -2.72 8.48 -29.95
C LYS A 173 -3.47 7.58 -28.97
N ILE A 174 -4.50 6.90 -29.44
CA ILE A 174 -5.19 5.83 -28.73
C ILE A 174 -5.12 4.58 -29.60
N VAL A 175 -4.38 3.58 -29.15
CA VAL A 175 -4.27 2.28 -29.83
C VAL A 175 -5.14 1.29 -29.07
N ASP A 176 -6.26 0.92 -29.68
CA ASP A 176 -7.09 -0.19 -29.21
C ASP A 176 -6.48 -1.51 -29.70
N ILE A 177 -6.06 -2.37 -28.77
CA ILE A 177 -5.33 -3.59 -29.13
C ILE A 177 -6.14 -4.53 -30.05
N SER A 178 -7.47 -4.47 -29.97
CA SER A 178 -8.35 -5.30 -30.84
C SER A 178 -8.31 -4.88 -32.30
N LYS A 179 -7.88 -3.64 -32.58
CA LYS A 179 -7.74 -3.11 -33.95
C LYS A 179 -6.36 -3.41 -34.56
N VAL A 180 -5.44 -3.95 -33.76
CA VAL A 180 -4.06 -4.26 -34.16
C VAL A 180 -3.73 -5.74 -33.95
N GLY A 181 -4.74 -6.60 -34.02
CA GLY A 181 -4.58 -8.05 -34.09
C GLY A 181 -4.72 -8.79 -32.75
N ALA A 182 -4.97 -8.11 -31.64
CA ALA A 182 -5.27 -8.80 -30.38
C ALA A 182 -6.71 -9.36 -30.39
N VAL A 183 -6.89 -10.59 -29.91
CA VAL A 183 -8.17 -11.30 -29.86
C VAL A 183 -8.55 -11.58 -28.40
N GLY A 184 -9.71 -11.08 -27.99
CA GLY A 184 -10.20 -11.12 -26.61
C GLY A 184 -10.99 -12.39 -26.23
N ASP A 185 -10.54 -13.56 -26.70
CA ASP A 185 -11.22 -14.87 -26.53
C ASP A 185 -10.71 -15.69 -25.32
N GLY A 186 -9.70 -15.20 -24.61
CA GLY A 186 -9.03 -15.85 -23.49
C GLY A 186 -8.10 -17.01 -23.87
N LYS A 187 -7.83 -17.21 -25.17
CA LYS A 187 -7.07 -18.36 -25.70
C LYS A 187 -5.95 -17.95 -26.64
N THR A 188 -6.21 -16.96 -27.50
CA THR A 188 -5.24 -16.43 -28.44
C THR A 188 -4.12 -15.72 -27.69
N MET A 189 -2.87 -16.05 -27.98
CA MET A 189 -1.71 -15.40 -27.37
C MET A 189 -1.51 -14.00 -27.96
N ASN A 190 -1.70 -12.97 -27.14
CA ASN A 190 -1.70 -11.57 -27.58
C ASN A 190 -0.37 -10.85 -27.31
N THR A 191 0.62 -11.51 -26.71
CA THR A 191 1.88 -10.87 -26.27
C THR A 191 2.51 -10.01 -27.36
N LYS A 192 2.64 -10.56 -28.57
CA LYS A 192 3.23 -9.84 -29.71
C LYS A 192 2.38 -8.64 -30.12
N ALA A 193 1.08 -8.82 -30.31
CA ALA A 193 0.18 -7.74 -30.74
C ALA A 193 0.15 -6.59 -29.71
N ILE A 194 0.16 -6.91 -28.42
CA ILE A 194 0.20 -5.91 -27.34
C ILE A 194 1.56 -5.22 -27.30
N GLN A 195 2.67 -5.96 -27.39
CA GLN A 195 4.01 -5.37 -27.35
C GLN A 195 4.29 -4.49 -28.57
N ASP A 196 3.92 -4.93 -29.77
CA ASP A 196 4.04 -4.13 -31.00
C ASP A 196 3.21 -2.82 -30.89
N ALA A 197 2.02 -2.90 -30.28
CA ALA A 197 1.19 -1.72 -30.02
C ALA A 197 1.86 -0.75 -29.04
N ILE A 198 2.44 -1.25 -27.95
CA ILE A 198 3.19 -0.46 -26.97
C ILE A 198 4.37 0.25 -27.65
N ASP A 199 5.22 -0.51 -28.34
CA ASP A 199 6.46 0.00 -28.92
C ASP A 199 6.19 1.07 -29.99
N SER A 200 5.21 0.82 -30.88
CA SER A 200 4.83 1.76 -31.93
C SER A 200 4.17 3.03 -31.38
N CYS A 201 3.32 2.91 -30.36
CA CYS A 201 2.60 4.04 -29.79
C CYS A 201 3.51 4.96 -28.97
N ALA A 202 4.43 4.38 -28.18
CA ALA A 202 5.34 5.13 -27.31
C ALA A 202 6.52 5.77 -28.06
N THR A 203 6.76 5.40 -29.32
CA THR A 203 7.80 6.02 -30.15
C THR A 203 7.59 7.54 -30.27
N GLY A 204 8.56 8.31 -29.78
CA GLY A 204 8.54 9.78 -29.75
C GLY A 204 7.61 10.39 -28.68
N SER A 205 7.14 9.59 -27.73
CA SER A 205 6.24 10.06 -26.67
C SER A 205 6.96 10.89 -25.62
N LEU A 206 6.47 12.10 -25.35
CA LEU A 206 7.04 13.04 -24.37
C LEU A 206 6.13 13.26 -23.15
N SER A 207 4.90 12.74 -23.20
CA SER A 207 3.90 12.91 -22.15
C SER A 207 3.09 11.63 -21.95
N PRO A 208 2.61 11.30 -20.73
CA PRO A 208 1.70 10.17 -20.50
C PRO A 208 0.39 10.23 -21.29
N TYR A 209 0.08 11.38 -21.90
CA TYR A 209 -1.09 11.62 -22.74
C TYR A 209 -0.77 11.55 -24.26
N ASP A 210 0.47 11.31 -24.66
CA ASP A 210 0.81 11.18 -26.08
C ASP A 210 0.44 9.79 -26.62
N CYS A 211 0.56 8.77 -25.78
CA CYS A 211 0.23 7.39 -26.10
C CYS A 211 -0.70 6.75 -25.05
N LYS A 212 -1.87 6.29 -25.49
CA LYS A 212 -2.73 5.37 -24.73
C LYS A 212 -2.87 4.03 -25.43
N ILE A 213 -2.48 2.96 -24.76
CA ILE A 213 -2.85 1.59 -25.13
C ILE A 213 -4.14 1.25 -24.40
N ARG A 214 -5.19 0.91 -25.16
CA ARG A 214 -6.49 0.54 -24.62
C ARG A 214 -6.72 -0.95 -24.80
N ILE A 215 -6.95 -1.64 -23.68
CA ILE A 215 -7.46 -3.01 -23.62
C ILE A 215 -8.99 -2.92 -23.53
N PRO A 216 -9.73 -3.26 -24.59
CA PRO A 216 -11.18 -3.16 -24.59
C PRO A 216 -11.80 -4.35 -23.83
N ARG A 217 -13.14 -4.40 -23.77
CA ARG A 217 -13.87 -5.55 -23.24
C ARG A 217 -13.45 -6.85 -23.96
N GLY A 218 -13.19 -7.90 -23.18
CA GLY A 218 -12.71 -9.19 -23.67
C GLY A 218 -11.63 -9.75 -22.75
N THR A 219 -11.27 -11.02 -22.93
CA THR A 219 -10.19 -11.66 -22.18
C THR A 219 -8.98 -11.83 -23.09
N PHE A 220 -7.89 -11.15 -22.80
CA PHE A 220 -6.68 -11.16 -23.62
C PHE A 220 -5.59 -11.97 -22.91
N LEU A 221 -5.37 -13.20 -23.36
CA LEU A 221 -4.26 -14.03 -22.88
C LEU A 221 -2.94 -13.44 -23.34
N THR A 222 -1.98 -13.25 -22.44
CA THR A 222 -0.66 -12.70 -22.77
C THR A 222 0.42 -13.27 -21.86
N GLY A 223 1.62 -13.38 -22.42
CA GLY A 223 2.86 -13.45 -21.65
C GLY A 223 3.25 -12.09 -21.07
N SER A 224 4.50 -12.02 -20.62
CA SER A 224 5.14 -10.80 -20.16
C SER A 224 5.10 -9.68 -21.22
N ILE A 225 4.68 -8.49 -20.80
CA ILE A 225 4.77 -7.25 -21.59
C ILE A 225 5.63 -6.22 -20.85
N THR A 226 6.31 -5.38 -21.60
CA THR A 226 7.17 -4.31 -21.08
C THR A 226 6.66 -2.96 -21.57
N LEU A 227 6.28 -2.11 -20.62
CA LEU A 227 5.80 -0.74 -20.87
C LEU A 227 6.96 0.19 -21.26
N LYS A 228 6.66 1.45 -21.58
CA LYS A 228 7.64 2.48 -21.95
C LYS A 228 7.34 3.78 -21.19
N SER A 229 8.29 4.69 -21.16
CA SER A 229 8.05 6.04 -20.63
C SER A 229 6.91 6.76 -21.38
N ASN A 230 6.28 7.72 -20.70
CA ASN A 230 5.32 8.64 -21.29
C ASN A 230 4.14 7.92 -21.96
N MET A 231 3.50 7.00 -21.24
CA MET A 231 2.32 6.32 -21.79
C MET A 231 1.28 5.98 -20.74
N THR A 232 0.08 5.68 -21.21
CA THR A 232 -1.02 5.16 -20.42
C THR A 232 -1.44 3.78 -20.93
N LEU A 233 -1.42 2.76 -20.07
CA LEU A 233 -2.14 1.50 -20.27
C LEU A 233 -3.53 1.62 -19.63
N GLU A 234 -4.59 1.50 -20.42
CA GLU A 234 -5.98 1.59 -19.97
C GLU A 234 -6.69 0.25 -20.12
N LEU A 235 -7.30 -0.23 -19.04
CA LEU A 235 -8.24 -1.35 -19.07
C LEU A 235 -9.69 -0.83 -19.02
N ALA A 236 -10.43 -1.07 -20.09
CA ALA A 236 -11.85 -0.73 -20.15
C ALA A 236 -12.69 -1.62 -19.23
N SER A 237 -13.90 -1.18 -18.89
CA SER A 237 -14.86 -2.02 -18.19
C SER A 237 -15.11 -3.33 -18.95
N GLY A 238 -14.96 -4.47 -18.24
CA GLY A 238 -15.08 -5.81 -18.81
C GLY A 238 -13.85 -6.31 -19.58
N ALA A 239 -12.74 -5.57 -19.56
CA ALA A 239 -11.44 -6.07 -20.01
C ALA A 239 -10.82 -7.00 -18.97
N VAL A 240 -10.21 -8.09 -19.41
CA VAL A 240 -9.37 -8.97 -18.58
C VAL A 240 -8.04 -9.17 -19.30
N LEU A 241 -6.95 -8.68 -18.73
CA LEU A 241 -5.60 -9.06 -19.16
C LEU A 241 -5.20 -10.31 -18.37
N LEU A 242 -5.11 -11.45 -19.04
CA LEU A 242 -4.93 -12.77 -18.41
C LEU A 242 -3.51 -13.27 -18.66
N GLY A 243 -2.80 -13.63 -17.60
CA GLY A 243 -1.47 -14.22 -17.68
C GLY A 243 -1.47 -15.60 -18.34
N SER A 244 -0.48 -15.85 -19.20
CA SER A 244 -0.20 -17.17 -19.74
C SER A 244 0.12 -18.15 -18.61
N PRO A 245 -0.37 -19.40 -18.66
CA PRO A 245 0.05 -20.43 -17.71
C PRO A 245 1.43 -21.01 -18.04
N ASN A 246 2.06 -20.64 -19.17
CA ASN A 246 3.33 -21.19 -19.63
C ASN A 246 4.51 -20.35 -19.14
N SER A 247 5.46 -20.99 -18.44
CA SER A 247 6.63 -20.31 -17.88
C SER A 247 7.57 -19.72 -18.94
N ASN A 248 7.57 -20.24 -20.16
CA ASN A 248 8.39 -19.69 -21.25
C ASN A 248 7.93 -18.30 -21.72
N ASP A 249 6.70 -17.90 -21.40
CA ASP A 249 6.18 -16.58 -21.75
C ASP A 249 6.63 -15.49 -20.74
N TYR A 250 7.47 -15.85 -19.76
CA TYR A 250 8.02 -14.99 -18.72
C TYR A 250 9.54 -15.13 -18.67
N PRO A 251 10.27 -14.46 -19.59
CA PRO A 251 11.72 -14.56 -19.65
C PRO A 251 12.38 -14.08 -18.36
N MET A 252 13.55 -14.65 -18.05
CA MET A 252 14.36 -14.20 -16.92
C MET A 252 14.88 -12.78 -17.17
N ILE A 253 14.80 -11.91 -16.16
CA ILE A 253 15.46 -10.61 -16.15
C ILE A 253 16.92 -10.84 -15.72
N PRO A 254 17.91 -10.71 -16.62
CA PRO A 254 19.28 -11.18 -16.34
C PRO A 254 19.92 -10.49 -15.13
N ARG A 255 19.72 -9.17 -14.98
CA ARG A 255 20.28 -8.38 -13.88
C ARG A 255 19.75 -8.79 -12.50
N LEU A 256 18.49 -9.22 -12.42
CA LEU A 256 17.81 -9.56 -11.17
C LEU A 256 17.78 -11.08 -10.92
N ASN A 257 18.02 -11.88 -11.96
CA ASN A 257 17.92 -13.34 -11.93
C ASN A 257 16.59 -13.85 -11.36
N ILE A 258 15.49 -13.23 -11.79
CA ILE A 258 14.10 -13.62 -11.53
C ILE A 258 13.32 -13.62 -12.85
N PRO A 259 12.20 -14.35 -12.97
CA PRO A 259 11.32 -14.21 -14.14
C PRO A 259 10.70 -12.81 -14.19
N SER A 260 10.42 -12.33 -15.39
CA SER A 260 9.62 -11.12 -15.59
C SER A 260 8.22 -11.27 -14.99
N ALA A 261 7.60 -10.16 -14.59
CA ALA A 261 6.19 -10.10 -14.23
C ALA A 261 5.28 -10.19 -15.47
N LEU A 262 3.96 -10.18 -15.27
CA LEU A 262 3.01 -10.00 -16.36
C LEU A 262 3.17 -8.62 -17.01
N ILE A 263 3.36 -7.59 -16.20
CA ILE A 263 3.64 -6.21 -16.63
C ILE A 263 4.94 -5.74 -15.99
N ASN A 264 5.84 -5.25 -16.84
CA ASN A 264 7.16 -4.78 -16.45
C ASN A 264 7.40 -3.37 -17.00
N ASP A 265 8.44 -2.72 -16.51
CA ASP A 265 9.05 -1.55 -17.15
C ASP A 265 10.52 -1.86 -17.53
N PRO A 266 11.12 -1.11 -18.48
CA PRO A 266 12.53 -1.29 -18.89
C PRO A 266 13.57 -0.92 -17.83
N LEU A 267 13.16 -0.66 -16.59
CA LEU A 267 13.89 0.02 -15.52
C LEU A 267 14.06 1.51 -15.82
N HIS A 268 13.80 2.36 -14.83
CA HIS A 268 13.96 3.82 -14.93
C HIS A 268 13.05 4.50 -15.96
N SER A 269 11.86 3.95 -16.17
CA SER A 269 10.83 4.61 -16.98
C SER A 269 10.35 5.92 -16.34
N GLN A 270 9.71 6.78 -17.12
CA GLN A 270 9.14 8.02 -16.60
C GLN A 270 7.69 8.21 -17.03
N ASN A 271 6.91 8.86 -16.18
CA ASN A 271 5.53 9.26 -16.44
C ASN A 271 4.66 8.10 -16.96
N LEU A 272 4.51 7.06 -16.15
CA LEU A 272 3.77 5.86 -16.51
C LEU A 272 2.42 5.80 -15.81
N ARG A 273 1.37 5.43 -16.54
CA ARG A 273 0.02 5.28 -16.00
C ARG A 273 -0.56 3.91 -16.34
N ILE A 274 -1.07 3.21 -15.33
CA ILE A 274 -1.88 1.99 -15.47
C ILE A 274 -3.24 2.29 -14.88
N VAL A 275 -4.24 2.49 -15.72
CA VAL A 275 -5.57 2.96 -15.30
C VAL A 275 -6.68 2.05 -15.74
N SER A 276 -7.80 2.07 -15.01
CA SER A 276 -8.96 1.26 -15.35
C SER A 276 -10.29 1.94 -15.02
N SER A 277 -11.30 1.56 -15.81
CA SER A 277 -12.71 1.93 -15.60
C SER A 277 -13.58 0.73 -15.18
N GLY A 278 -12.96 -0.41 -14.87
CA GLY A 278 -13.64 -1.65 -14.49
C GLY A 278 -13.03 -2.91 -15.11
N GLY A 279 -11.81 -2.84 -15.62
CA GLY A 279 -11.03 -3.98 -16.11
C GLY A 279 -10.15 -4.62 -15.04
N ILE A 280 -9.70 -5.84 -15.33
CA ILE A 280 -9.00 -6.76 -14.43
C ILE A 280 -7.64 -7.12 -15.01
N ILE A 281 -6.61 -7.14 -14.17
CA ILE A 281 -5.32 -7.78 -14.46
C ILE A 281 -5.27 -9.07 -13.62
N ASP A 282 -5.20 -10.21 -14.28
CA ASP A 282 -5.28 -11.55 -13.69
C ASP A 282 -3.98 -12.32 -13.98
N GLY A 283 -3.21 -12.64 -12.95
CA GLY A 283 -1.91 -13.29 -13.11
C GLY A 283 -1.97 -14.77 -13.48
N ASN A 284 -3.16 -15.38 -13.43
CA ASN A 284 -3.35 -16.81 -13.68
C ASN A 284 -2.41 -17.70 -12.84
N GLY A 285 -2.10 -17.26 -11.61
CA GLY A 285 -1.13 -17.90 -10.73
C GLY A 285 -1.61 -19.23 -10.16
N TRP A 286 -2.85 -19.25 -9.68
CA TRP A 286 -3.39 -20.28 -8.82
C TRP A 286 -4.82 -20.68 -9.21
N LYS A 287 -5.20 -21.90 -8.81
CA LYS A 287 -6.57 -22.38 -8.95
C LYS A 287 -7.49 -21.60 -8.00
N LYS A 288 -8.66 -21.21 -8.53
CA LYS A 288 -9.76 -20.69 -7.74
C LYS A 288 -10.58 -21.85 -7.20
N ASP A 289 -10.84 -21.91 -5.89
CA ASP A 289 -11.67 -22.94 -5.25
C ASP A 289 -13.09 -22.47 -4.95
N ALA A 290 -13.27 -21.18 -4.65
CA ALA A 290 -14.58 -20.63 -4.34
C ALA A 290 -14.79 -19.20 -4.87
N THR A 291 -16.03 -18.75 -4.76
CA THR A 291 -16.39 -17.34 -4.88
C THR A 291 -17.30 -17.04 -3.72
N ILE A 292 -16.78 -16.30 -2.74
CA ILE A 292 -17.49 -15.94 -1.53
C ILE A 292 -18.24 -14.63 -1.73
N ARG A 293 -19.12 -14.29 -0.78
CA ARG A 293 -19.68 -12.94 -0.69
C ARG A 293 -19.08 -12.21 0.49
N ASP A 294 -18.68 -10.98 0.26
CA ASP A 294 -18.18 -10.11 1.32
C ASP A 294 -19.33 -9.52 2.18
N GLU A 295 -18.92 -8.73 3.16
CA GLU A 295 -19.75 -8.06 4.15
C GLU A 295 -20.77 -7.06 3.58
N ILE A 296 -20.59 -6.62 2.33
CA ILE A 296 -21.58 -5.80 1.61
C ILE A 296 -22.25 -6.54 0.45
N GLY A 297 -21.99 -7.84 0.31
CA GLY A 297 -22.63 -8.76 -0.63
C GLY A 297 -21.97 -8.91 -2.00
N ASN A 298 -20.83 -8.25 -2.25
CA ASN A 298 -20.12 -8.38 -3.52
C ASN A 298 -19.43 -9.75 -3.64
N PRO A 299 -19.32 -10.31 -4.86
CA PRO A 299 -18.56 -11.53 -5.09
C PRO A 299 -17.05 -11.27 -4.96
N LEU A 300 -16.36 -12.09 -4.18
CA LEU A 300 -14.90 -12.12 -4.07
C LEU A 300 -14.35 -13.49 -4.47
N PRO A 301 -13.30 -13.56 -5.32
CA PRO A 301 -12.65 -14.83 -5.61
C PRO A 301 -11.86 -15.32 -4.40
N HIS A 302 -11.89 -16.62 -4.16
CA HIS A 302 -11.00 -17.28 -3.21
C HIS A 302 -10.07 -18.21 -4.00
N TYR A 303 -8.77 -18.14 -3.72
CA TYR A 303 -7.76 -18.99 -4.35
C TYR A 303 -7.23 -20.01 -3.37
N VAL A 304 -6.85 -21.17 -3.91
CA VAL A 304 -6.28 -22.24 -3.10
C VAL A 304 -4.93 -21.80 -2.53
N LYS A 305 -4.76 -21.94 -1.21
CA LYS A 305 -3.49 -21.66 -0.54
C LYS A 305 -2.33 -22.48 -1.14
N GLY A 306 -1.30 -21.76 -1.55
CA GLY A 306 -0.09 -22.29 -2.17
C GLY A 306 1.04 -22.58 -1.18
N SER A 307 1.89 -23.55 -1.48
CA SER A 307 3.17 -23.75 -0.78
C SER A 307 4.19 -24.43 -1.69
N ALA A 308 5.46 -24.45 -1.28
CA ALA A 308 6.50 -25.21 -1.97
C ALA A 308 6.13 -26.70 -2.14
N GLN A 309 5.29 -27.25 -1.26
CA GLN A 309 4.83 -28.63 -1.30
C GLN A 309 3.62 -28.83 -2.22
N THR A 310 2.71 -27.85 -2.30
CA THR A 310 1.43 -27.98 -3.01
C THR A 310 1.40 -27.26 -4.37
N VAL A 311 2.44 -26.52 -4.73
CA VAL A 311 2.49 -25.69 -5.95
C VAL A 311 2.18 -26.47 -7.23
N LYS A 312 2.60 -27.74 -7.33
CA LYS A 312 2.33 -28.57 -8.52
C LYS A 312 0.86 -28.97 -8.64
N GLN A 313 0.17 -29.11 -7.51
CA GLN A 313 -1.24 -29.49 -7.45
C GLN A 313 -2.15 -28.27 -7.56
N ASN A 314 -1.80 -27.17 -6.88
CA ASN A 314 -2.68 -26.01 -6.68
C ASN A 314 -2.37 -24.86 -7.64
N GLY A 315 -1.15 -24.78 -8.16
CA GLY A 315 -0.72 -23.73 -9.07
C GLY A 315 -1.25 -23.90 -10.50
N VAL A 316 -1.28 -22.80 -11.24
CA VAL A 316 -1.48 -22.73 -12.68
C VAL A 316 -0.18 -22.23 -13.32
N LEU A 317 0.04 -20.92 -13.41
CA LEU A 317 1.36 -20.37 -13.79
C LEU A 317 2.42 -20.73 -12.72
N ALA A 318 2.08 -20.68 -11.43
CA ALA A 318 3.01 -21.05 -10.37
C ALA A 318 3.52 -22.49 -10.51
N ALA A 319 2.67 -23.41 -10.99
CA ALA A 319 3.04 -24.81 -11.20
C ALA A 319 4.03 -24.99 -12.36
N SER A 320 3.89 -24.23 -13.45
CA SER A 320 4.79 -24.30 -14.61
C SER A 320 6.14 -23.63 -14.35
N GLN A 321 6.17 -22.66 -13.44
CA GLN A 321 7.35 -21.89 -13.08
C GLN A 321 8.25 -22.58 -12.06
N VAL A 322 7.68 -23.23 -11.04
CA VAL A 322 8.46 -23.83 -9.95
C VAL A 322 8.97 -25.21 -10.35
N THR A 323 10.22 -25.31 -10.77
CA THR A 323 10.85 -26.59 -11.16
C THR A 323 11.21 -27.49 -9.98
N SER A 324 11.51 -26.90 -8.82
CA SER A 324 11.83 -27.62 -7.57
C SER A 324 11.40 -26.80 -6.34
N LYS A 325 11.24 -27.47 -5.19
CA LYS A 325 10.71 -26.83 -3.95
C LYS A 325 11.53 -25.60 -3.50
N ASP A 326 12.85 -25.64 -3.66
CA ASP A 326 13.77 -24.55 -3.31
C ASP A 326 13.63 -23.31 -4.21
N LYS A 327 13.00 -23.47 -5.39
CA LYS A 327 12.74 -22.37 -6.34
C LYS A 327 11.42 -21.66 -6.08
N TYR A 328 10.58 -22.17 -5.18
CA TYR A 328 9.24 -21.64 -4.91
C TYR A 328 9.23 -20.13 -4.62
N GLY A 329 10.16 -19.64 -3.81
CA GLY A 329 10.26 -18.23 -3.43
C GLY A 329 11.00 -17.32 -4.41
N SER A 330 11.43 -17.81 -5.58
CA SER A 330 12.23 -17.01 -6.53
C SER A 330 11.91 -17.21 -8.01
N ALA A 331 11.23 -18.30 -8.36
CA ALA A 331 10.92 -18.63 -9.76
C ALA A 331 9.51 -18.23 -10.20
N ARG A 332 8.69 -17.65 -9.30
CA ARG A 332 7.31 -17.26 -9.62
C ARG A 332 7.25 -15.81 -10.10
N SER A 333 6.45 -15.54 -11.12
CA SER A 333 6.25 -14.18 -11.62
C SER A 333 5.36 -13.36 -10.70
N LYS A 334 5.70 -12.09 -10.55
CA LYS A 334 4.81 -11.07 -9.99
C LYS A 334 3.74 -10.66 -10.99
N LEU A 335 2.71 -9.96 -10.55
CA LEU A 335 1.75 -9.37 -11.50
C LEU A 335 2.35 -8.12 -12.16
N LEU A 336 2.85 -7.18 -11.35
CA LEU A 336 3.49 -5.95 -11.79
C LEU A 336 4.88 -5.83 -11.14
N LEU A 337 5.91 -5.60 -11.95
CA LEU A 337 7.27 -5.31 -11.51
C LEU A 337 7.72 -3.96 -12.09
N LEU A 338 7.77 -2.94 -11.24
CA LEU A 338 7.93 -1.55 -11.67
C LEU A 338 9.06 -0.89 -10.87
N LEU A 339 10.25 -0.85 -11.45
CA LEU A 339 11.48 -0.48 -10.75
C LEU A 339 12.13 0.78 -11.35
N GLY A 340 12.53 1.70 -10.47
CA GLY A 340 13.22 2.93 -10.84
C GLY A 340 12.34 3.99 -11.50
N ILE A 341 11.02 3.79 -11.56
CA ILE A 341 10.11 4.69 -12.29
C ILE A 341 10.04 6.06 -11.61
N THR A 342 10.19 7.12 -12.41
CA THR A 342 9.92 8.52 -12.05
C THR A 342 8.51 8.89 -12.48
N ASN A 343 7.61 9.20 -11.53
CA ASN A 343 6.19 9.44 -11.77
C ASN A 343 5.44 8.19 -12.25
N LEU A 344 4.83 7.49 -11.30
CA LEU A 344 3.97 6.33 -11.55
C LEU A 344 2.57 6.57 -11.00
N HIS A 345 1.54 6.24 -11.78
CA HIS A 345 0.18 6.14 -11.29
C HIS A 345 -0.46 4.80 -11.66
N ILE A 346 -0.98 4.10 -10.65
CA ILE A 346 -1.79 2.89 -10.80
C ILE A 346 -3.16 3.18 -10.20
N GLY A 347 -4.23 2.96 -10.96
CA GLY A 347 -5.57 3.17 -10.43
C GLY A 347 -6.65 3.43 -11.47
N GLY A 348 -7.37 4.53 -11.29
CA GLY A 348 -8.56 4.87 -12.07
C GLY A 348 -9.83 4.79 -11.26
N THR A 349 -10.98 4.62 -11.92
CA THR A 349 -12.27 4.59 -11.20
C THR A 349 -12.60 3.21 -10.65
N ASN A 350 -11.99 2.15 -11.19
CA ASN A 350 -12.21 0.77 -10.76
C ASN A 350 -11.17 -0.18 -11.39
N LEU A 351 -9.97 -0.29 -10.82
CA LEU A 351 -8.99 -1.32 -11.22
C LEU A 351 -9.07 -2.52 -10.29
N THR A 352 -9.00 -3.74 -10.84
CA THR A 352 -8.84 -4.96 -10.04
C THR A 352 -7.57 -5.69 -10.44
N LEU A 353 -6.75 -6.00 -9.44
CA LEU A 353 -5.56 -6.84 -9.54
C LEU A 353 -5.84 -8.14 -8.80
N ARG A 354 -5.59 -9.29 -9.44
CA ARG A 354 -5.92 -10.59 -8.87
C ARG A 354 -5.02 -11.72 -9.35
N ASN A 355 -5.07 -12.82 -8.60
CA ASN A 355 -4.46 -14.10 -8.94
C ASN A 355 -2.98 -14.05 -9.39
N PRO A 356 -2.10 -13.31 -8.71
CA PRO A 356 -0.67 -13.32 -9.05
C PRO A 356 -0.07 -14.72 -8.84
N SER A 357 0.99 -15.06 -9.57
CA SER A 357 1.77 -16.27 -9.26
C SER A 357 2.56 -16.08 -7.96
N MET A 358 3.08 -14.86 -7.71
CA MET A 358 3.76 -14.40 -6.50
C MET A 358 3.15 -13.09 -5.96
N MET A 359 3.93 -12.02 -5.76
CA MET A 359 3.46 -10.72 -5.31
C MET A 359 2.61 -10.03 -6.38
N THR A 360 1.70 -9.15 -5.96
CA THR A 360 0.88 -8.39 -6.89
C THR A 360 1.67 -7.22 -7.49
N ILE A 361 2.07 -6.24 -6.69
CA ILE A 361 2.84 -5.08 -7.17
C ILE A 361 4.16 -5.01 -6.43
N ALA A 362 5.28 -4.97 -7.14
CA ALA A 362 6.55 -4.53 -6.60
C ALA A 362 6.91 -3.15 -7.18
N ILE A 363 7.02 -2.15 -6.30
CA ILE A 363 7.42 -0.78 -6.59
C ILE A 363 8.69 -0.47 -5.81
N GLY A 364 9.69 0.08 -6.48
CA GLY A 364 10.95 0.31 -5.80
C GLY A 364 12.08 0.78 -6.67
N ASN A 365 13.25 0.94 -6.06
CA ASN A 365 14.51 0.99 -6.78
C ASN A 365 15.21 -0.38 -6.73
N SER A 366 14.71 -1.31 -5.92
CA SER A 366 15.17 -2.69 -5.85
C SER A 366 14.04 -3.65 -5.46
N LEU A 367 14.39 -4.94 -5.34
CA LEU A 367 13.53 -5.98 -4.77
C LEU A 367 13.92 -6.29 -3.32
N ALA A 368 14.18 -5.26 -2.52
CA ALA A 368 14.74 -5.40 -1.17
C ALA A 368 14.00 -6.41 -0.27
N LEU A 369 12.68 -6.59 -0.43
CA LEU A 369 11.87 -7.56 0.32
C LEU A 369 12.15 -9.03 -0.06
N GLU A 370 12.60 -9.31 -1.28
CA GLU A 370 12.95 -10.67 -1.74
C GLU A 370 14.45 -10.92 -1.76
N ARG A 371 15.21 -9.97 -2.30
CA ARG A 371 16.67 -10.02 -2.49
C ARG A 371 17.21 -8.59 -2.49
N PRO A 372 18.18 -8.22 -1.63
CA PRO A 372 18.89 -6.96 -1.75
C PRO A 372 19.79 -7.00 -2.99
N CYS A 373 19.20 -6.80 -4.16
CA CYS A 373 19.87 -6.69 -5.44
C CYS A 373 19.64 -5.27 -5.95
N PHE A 374 20.70 -4.49 -5.90
CA PHE A 374 20.77 -3.11 -6.36
C PHE A 374 20.44 -2.99 -7.84
N VAL A 375 19.50 -2.11 -8.17
CA VAL A 375 19.57 -1.38 -9.43
C VAL A 375 20.37 -0.11 -9.13
N GLU A 376 21.34 0.22 -9.97
CA GLU A 376 22.18 1.41 -9.79
C GLU A 376 21.31 2.64 -9.54
N THR A 377 21.63 3.39 -8.49
CA THR A 377 21.00 4.67 -8.24
C THR A 377 21.67 5.71 -9.13
N ASP A 378 20.86 6.36 -9.95
CA ASP A 378 21.29 7.44 -10.85
C ASP A 378 21.34 8.80 -10.13
N GLY A 379 21.06 8.83 -8.81
CA GLY A 379 21.04 10.03 -7.97
C GLY A 379 19.76 10.86 -8.07
N TRP A 380 18.67 10.34 -8.67
CA TRP A 380 17.42 11.08 -8.94
C TRP A 380 16.26 10.70 -7.99
N GLU A 381 16.56 10.17 -6.81
CA GLU A 381 15.59 9.57 -5.89
C GLU A 381 14.57 10.57 -5.35
N GLU A 382 14.99 11.82 -5.12
CA GLU A 382 14.13 12.91 -4.65
C GLU A 382 13.05 13.33 -5.68
N LYS A 383 13.13 12.87 -6.93
CA LYS A 383 12.17 13.24 -7.99
C LYS A 383 11.16 12.14 -8.33
N ARG A 384 11.19 10.99 -7.66
CA ARG A 384 10.35 9.83 -7.98
C ARG A 384 9.07 9.85 -7.17
N GLU A 385 7.99 10.39 -7.73
CA GLU A 385 6.65 10.34 -7.12
C GLU A 385 5.86 9.11 -7.61
N ARG A 386 5.10 8.46 -6.72
CA ARG A 386 4.32 7.26 -7.07
C ARG A 386 2.95 7.27 -6.39
N SER A 387 1.92 6.83 -7.09
CA SER A 387 0.58 6.70 -6.52
C SER A 387 -0.14 5.42 -6.91
N VAL A 388 -0.78 4.79 -5.92
CA VAL A 388 -1.70 3.66 -6.11
C VAL A 388 -3.05 4.05 -5.51
N VAL A 389 -4.02 4.29 -6.38
CA VAL A 389 -5.28 4.92 -6.00
C VAL A 389 -6.46 4.07 -6.45
N ASN A 390 -7.43 3.87 -5.55
CA ASN A 390 -8.75 3.34 -5.89
C ASN A 390 -8.73 1.97 -6.61
N THR A 391 -7.87 1.07 -6.11
CA THR A 391 -7.60 -0.24 -6.68
C THR A 391 -8.08 -1.36 -5.75
N ARG A 392 -8.58 -2.46 -6.34
CA ARG A 392 -8.97 -3.68 -5.63
C ARG A 392 -7.88 -4.73 -5.76
N PHE A 393 -7.41 -5.24 -4.64
CA PHE A 393 -6.53 -6.40 -4.55
C PHE A 393 -7.38 -7.58 -4.08
N THR A 394 -7.55 -8.58 -4.95
CA THR A 394 -8.35 -9.78 -4.65
C THR A 394 -7.47 -11.00 -4.89
N THR A 395 -6.62 -11.31 -3.92
CA THR A 395 -5.56 -12.32 -4.02
C THR A 395 -5.60 -13.34 -2.88
N PHE A 396 -6.54 -13.25 -1.95
CA PHE A 396 -6.68 -14.20 -0.85
C PHE A 396 -7.02 -15.65 -1.34
N ASP A 397 -6.38 -16.73 -0.88
CA ASP A 397 -5.28 -16.84 0.09
C ASP A 397 -3.96 -17.27 -0.60
N ILE A 398 -3.54 -16.54 -1.63
CA ILE A 398 -2.30 -16.81 -2.36
C ILE A 398 -1.09 -16.52 -1.48
N ASN A 399 -0.25 -17.54 -1.27
CA ASN A 399 0.99 -17.42 -0.51
C ASN A 399 1.99 -16.50 -1.22
N ASN A 400 2.49 -15.48 -0.49
CA ASN A 400 3.25 -14.33 -1.01
C ASN A 400 2.46 -13.50 -2.03
N GLY A 401 1.12 -13.53 -1.92
CA GLY A 401 0.17 -12.78 -2.73
C GLY A 401 -0.09 -11.40 -2.17
N ASP A 402 0.96 -10.71 -1.78
CA ASP A 402 0.98 -9.38 -1.19
C ASP A 402 0.30 -8.36 -2.12
N GLY A 403 -0.28 -7.30 -1.55
CA GLY A 403 -0.89 -6.22 -2.33
C GLY A 403 0.16 -5.31 -2.97
N ILE A 404 0.87 -4.55 -2.15
CA ILE A 404 1.91 -3.62 -2.60
C ILE A 404 3.20 -3.84 -1.80
N ASP A 405 4.26 -4.20 -2.50
CA ASP A 405 5.62 -4.31 -1.99
C ASP A 405 6.42 -3.05 -2.34
N LEU A 406 6.94 -2.39 -1.32
CA LEU A 406 7.80 -1.22 -1.41
C LEU A 406 9.24 -1.61 -1.04
N GLY A 407 10.14 -1.51 -2.01
CA GLY A 407 11.57 -1.80 -1.85
C GLY A 407 12.46 -0.62 -2.28
N ASP A 408 13.16 0.02 -1.35
CA ASP A 408 14.00 1.20 -1.62
C ASP A 408 13.22 2.28 -2.38
N ALA A 409 12.20 2.82 -1.73
CA ALA A 409 11.16 3.59 -2.41
C ALA A 409 10.79 4.83 -1.61
N SER A 410 10.81 5.99 -2.27
CA SER A 410 10.41 7.27 -1.69
C SER A 410 9.16 7.82 -2.38
N ASN A 411 8.49 8.75 -1.68
CA ASN A 411 7.38 9.57 -2.16
C ASN A 411 6.19 8.80 -2.76
N ILE A 412 5.39 8.19 -1.87
CA ILE A 412 4.38 7.21 -2.25
C ILE A 412 3.04 7.52 -1.62
N GLN A 413 2.00 7.58 -2.47
CA GLN A 413 0.62 7.80 -2.08
C GLN A 413 -0.21 6.53 -2.30
N ILE A 414 -0.71 5.90 -1.24
CA ILE A 414 -1.54 4.69 -1.27
C ILE A 414 -2.94 5.02 -0.74
N LEU A 415 -3.88 5.25 -1.65
CA LEU A 415 -5.14 5.91 -1.33
C LEU A 415 -6.37 5.12 -1.80
N SER A 416 -7.38 4.98 -0.94
CA SER A 416 -8.70 4.44 -1.35
C SER A 416 -8.68 3.00 -1.90
N ASN A 417 -7.73 2.16 -1.49
CA ASN A 417 -7.61 0.79 -1.99
C ASN A 417 -8.35 -0.22 -1.10
N LEU A 418 -8.88 -1.28 -1.73
CA LEU A 418 -9.47 -2.44 -1.07
C LEU A 418 -8.47 -3.60 -1.10
N TYR A 419 -8.12 -4.13 0.06
CA TYR A 419 -7.21 -5.28 0.20
C TYR A 419 -7.96 -6.51 0.70
N ASP A 420 -7.99 -7.56 -0.11
CA ASP A 420 -8.34 -8.93 0.27
C ASP A 420 -7.22 -9.83 -0.26
N THR A 421 -6.11 -9.88 0.49
CA THR A 421 -4.82 -10.41 0.05
C THR A 421 -4.42 -11.67 0.79
N GLY A 422 -3.68 -12.56 0.11
CA GLY A 422 -3.18 -13.81 0.71
C GLY A 422 -1.89 -13.67 1.53
N ASP A 423 -1.32 -12.46 1.56
CA ASP A 423 -0.19 -12.10 2.42
C ASP A 423 -0.37 -10.64 2.89
N ASP A 424 0.72 -9.90 3.14
CA ASP A 424 0.67 -8.50 3.54
C ASP A 424 -0.15 -7.65 2.54
N ALA A 425 -1.00 -6.76 3.05
CA ALA A 425 -1.72 -5.84 2.15
C ALA A 425 -0.75 -4.81 1.56
N ILE A 426 0.13 -4.30 2.42
CA ILE A 426 1.24 -3.41 2.07
C ILE A 426 2.46 -3.94 2.83
N ALA A 427 3.56 -4.15 2.13
CA ALA A 427 4.85 -4.54 2.69
C ALA A 427 5.88 -3.47 2.39
N MET A 428 6.57 -2.97 3.42
CA MET A 428 7.65 -1.98 3.31
C MET A 428 8.94 -2.58 3.84
N GLY A 429 9.99 -2.61 3.03
CA GLY A 429 11.28 -3.09 3.50
C GLY A 429 12.44 -2.65 2.64
N THR A 430 13.60 -2.55 3.27
CA THR A 430 14.83 -2.08 2.66
C THR A 430 16.03 -2.66 3.41
N GLY A 431 17.05 -3.10 2.67
CA GLY A 431 18.34 -3.47 3.24
C GLY A 431 18.40 -4.63 4.24
N GLN A 432 19.57 -5.25 4.37
CA GLN A 432 19.84 -6.22 5.43
C GLN A 432 21.30 -6.14 5.93
N GLY A 433 21.47 -6.14 7.25
CA GLY A 433 22.77 -6.30 7.91
C GLY A 433 23.72 -5.10 7.75
N LYS A 434 25.03 -5.35 7.89
CA LYS A 434 26.09 -4.32 7.95
C LYS A 434 26.40 -3.60 6.64
N ARG A 435 25.96 -4.15 5.50
CA ARG A 435 26.27 -3.61 4.16
C ARG A 435 25.04 -3.68 3.28
N SER A 436 24.07 -2.84 3.59
CA SER A 436 22.87 -2.85 2.80
C SER A 436 22.97 -1.95 1.58
N ASN A 437 23.70 -0.83 1.55
CA ASN A 437 23.84 0.06 0.37
C ASN A 437 22.49 0.53 -0.23
N SER A 438 21.37 0.21 0.42
CA SER A 438 20.01 0.48 -0.05
C SER A 438 19.57 1.86 0.38
N LEU A 439 18.53 2.31 -0.30
CA LEU A 439 17.86 3.54 0.07
C LEU A 439 16.78 3.23 1.09
N PRO A 440 16.47 4.18 1.97
CA PRO A 440 15.31 4.03 2.84
C PRO A 440 14.03 3.81 2.03
N VAL A 441 13.02 3.24 2.70
CA VAL A 441 11.64 3.47 2.28
C VAL A 441 11.14 4.67 3.07
N GLU A 442 10.78 5.76 2.38
CA GLU A 442 10.42 7.01 3.06
C GLU A 442 9.36 7.86 2.36
N PHE A 443 8.76 8.78 3.11
CA PHE A 443 7.74 9.70 2.59
C PHE A 443 6.53 8.94 2.02
N VAL A 444 5.90 8.12 2.87
CA VAL A 444 4.78 7.25 2.49
C VAL A 444 3.49 7.70 3.17
N VAL A 445 2.44 7.94 2.39
CA VAL A 445 1.09 8.25 2.85
C VAL A 445 0.14 7.09 2.54
N ILE A 446 -0.52 6.56 3.56
CA ILE A 446 -1.50 5.47 3.46
C ILE A 446 -2.82 5.97 4.04
N ARG A 447 -3.78 6.30 3.17
CA ARG A 447 -5.03 6.95 3.58
C ARG A 447 -6.30 6.36 2.96
N ASN A 448 -7.37 6.28 3.74
CA ASN A 448 -8.69 5.84 3.27
C ASN A 448 -8.70 4.44 2.64
N ASN A 449 -7.86 3.52 3.09
CA ASN A 449 -7.84 2.14 2.61
C ASN A 449 -8.71 1.22 3.49
N TYR A 450 -9.25 0.16 2.87
CA TYR A 450 -10.00 -0.89 3.54
C TYR A 450 -9.21 -2.20 3.50
N PHE A 451 -8.71 -2.62 4.64
CA PHE A 451 -7.97 -3.86 4.81
C PHE A 451 -8.94 -4.95 5.27
N ARG A 452 -9.30 -5.88 4.37
CA ARG A 452 -10.13 -7.06 4.69
C ARG A 452 -9.22 -8.21 5.14
N HIS A 453 -9.19 -9.36 4.45
CA HIS A 453 -8.14 -10.36 4.71
C HIS A 453 -6.78 -9.82 4.27
N SER A 454 -5.79 -9.96 5.13
CA SER A 454 -4.37 -9.73 4.83
C SER A 454 -3.52 -10.10 6.05
N HIS A 455 -2.21 -10.22 5.87
CA HIS A 455 -1.27 -10.26 7.00
C HIS A 455 -1.07 -8.89 7.68
N GLY A 456 -1.72 -7.82 7.18
CA GLY A 456 -1.70 -6.46 7.75
C GLY A 456 -0.93 -5.44 6.90
N CYS A 457 -0.84 -4.21 7.42
CA CYS A 457 0.07 -3.19 6.92
C CYS A 457 1.44 -3.40 7.59
N SER A 458 2.38 -3.94 6.82
CA SER A 458 3.61 -4.52 7.32
C SER A 458 4.85 -3.68 7.00
N PHE A 459 5.67 -3.48 8.02
CA PHE A 459 7.03 -2.96 7.95
C PHE A 459 7.98 -4.12 8.26
N GLY A 460 8.81 -4.49 7.30
CA GLY A 460 9.99 -5.31 7.55
C GLY A 460 9.97 -6.70 6.92
N GLY A 461 10.64 -7.63 7.60
CA GLY A 461 11.47 -8.65 6.97
C GLY A 461 12.90 -8.13 6.83
N ASN A 462 13.06 -7.06 6.04
CA ASN A 462 14.33 -6.36 5.77
C ASN A 462 14.16 -4.86 6.11
N LEU A 463 15.01 -4.34 7.02
CA LEU A 463 14.91 -2.97 7.57
C LEU A 463 16.28 -2.27 7.71
N GLY A 464 17.34 -2.84 7.12
CA GLY A 464 18.73 -2.42 7.34
C GLY A 464 18.99 -0.94 7.02
N ASP A 465 18.32 -0.38 6.00
CA ASP A 465 18.47 1.03 5.58
C ASP A 465 17.31 1.94 5.98
N TRP A 466 16.49 1.51 6.95
CA TRP A 466 15.35 2.24 7.53
C TRP A 466 14.10 2.34 6.67
N VAL A 467 12.96 2.04 7.30
CA VAL A 467 11.67 2.57 6.86
C VAL A 467 11.35 3.79 7.73
N GLN A 468 11.06 4.94 7.13
CA GLN A 468 10.89 6.18 7.87
C GLN A 468 9.89 7.17 7.24
N ASP A 469 9.44 8.18 7.99
CA ASP A 469 8.55 9.23 7.47
C ASP A 469 7.28 8.67 6.82
N VAL A 470 6.50 7.94 7.62
CA VAL A 470 5.29 7.26 7.18
C VAL A 470 4.07 7.81 7.93
N LEU A 471 3.05 8.23 7.18
CA LEU A 471 1.73 8.60 7.69
C LEU A 471 0.69 7.56 7.28
N ILE A 472 0.05 6.94 8.27
CA ILE A 472 -1.05 6.00 8.10
C ILE A 472 -2.28 6.58 8.78
N GLU A 473 -3.28 7.01 8.01
CA GLU A 473 -4.46 7.64 8.59
C GLU A 473 -5.79 7.29 7.92
N ASP A 474 -6.87 7.35 8.69
CA ASP A 474 -8.24 7.19 8.20
C ASP A 474 -8.46 5.85 7.47
N ASN A 475 -7.90 4.78 8.01
CA ASN A 475 -7.99 3.43 7.44
C ASN A 475 -8.85 2.51 8.32
N ILE A 476 -9.45 1.50 7.69
CA ILE A 476 -10.26 0.49 8.38
C ILE A 476 -9.65 -0.89 8.15
N HIS A 477 -9.54 -1.67 9.22
CA HIS A 477 -9.15 -3.07 9.19
C HIS A 477 -10.33 -3.95 9.66
N LEU A 478 -10.69 -4.92 8.84
CA LEU A 478 -11.72 -5.92 9.13
C LEU A 478 -11.14 -7.32 8.91
N MET A 479 -11.03 -8.11 9.98
CA MET A 479 -10.61 -9.52 9.97
C MET A 479 -9.14 -9.79 9.59
N SER A 480 -8.33 -8.80 9.21
CA SER A 480 -6.90 -9.03 8.91
C SER A 480 -6.17 -9.74 10.06
N ASP A 481 -5.13 -10.51 9.76
CA ASP A 481 -4.33 -11.19 10.77
C ASP A 481 -3.71 -10.17 11.73
N ASN A 482 -3.23 -9.06 11.18
CA ASN A 482 -2.68 -7.94 11.93
C ASN A 482 -3.25 -6.61 11.40
N GLY A 483 -3.23 -5.58 12.23
CA GLY A 483 -3.51 -4.22 11.79
C GLY A 483 -2.23 -3.58 11.29
N ILE A 484 -1.42 -3.08 12.22
CA ILE A 484 -0.08 -2.55 11.98
C ILE A 484 0.97 -3.53 12.47
N ARG A 485 1.91 -3.91 11.60
CA ARG A 485 2.90 -4.94 11.89
C ARG A 485 4.31 -4.47 11.57
N MET A 486 5.17 -4.31 12.58
CA MET A 486 6.62 -4.12 12.40
C MET A 486 7.34 -5.41 12.80
N LYS A 487 8.02 -6.05 11.84
CA LYS A 487 8.61 -7.38 11.98
C LYS A 487 10.04 -7.41 11.45
N ALA A 488 10.98 -7.84 12.29
CA ALA A 488 12.36 -8.05 11.86
C ALA A 488 13.06 -9.06 12.76
N ARG A 489 14.33 -9.35 12.45
CA ARG A 489 15.28 -9.96 13.39
C ARG A 489 16.20 -8.87 13.91
N LYS A 490 16.77 -9.06 15.11
CA LYS A 490 17.75 -8.11 15.66
C LYS A 490 18.98 -7.94 14.76
N GLU A 491 19.43 -9.00 14.07
CA GLU A 491 20.66 -8.99 13.26
C GLU A 491 20.55 -8.17 11.97
N ILE A 492 19.34 -7.77 11.57
CA ILE A 492 19.09 -6.98 10.35
C ILE A 492 19.68 -5.58 10.49
N GLY A 493 19.64 -4.99 11.69
CA GLY A 493 20.02 -3.59 11.90
C GLY A 493 19.01 -2.63 11.30
N GLY A 494 19.35 -1.34 11.31
CA GLY A 494 18.42 -0.30 10.90
C GLY A 494 17.16 -0.29 11.77
N GLY A 495 16.00 -0.15 11.16
CA GLY A 495 14.77 -0.05 11.92
C GLY A 495 13.61 0.63 11.24
N VAL A 496 12.67 1.08 12.08
CA VAL A 496 11.55 1.94 11.68
C VAL A 496 11.57 3.20 12.52
N ARG A 497 11.35 4.38 11.91
CA ARG A 497 11.26 5.64 12.66
C ARG A 497 10.41 6.74 12.04
N ARG A 498 9.95 7.70 12.86
CA ARG A 498 9.13 8.83 12.40
C ARG A 498 7.86 8.34 11.69
N VAL A 499 7.04 7.60 12.43
CA VAL A 499 5.81 7.01 11.93
C VAL A 499 4.63 7.57 12.70
N CYS A 500 3.68 8.14 11.97
CA CYS A 500 2.41 8.60 12.51
C CYS A 500 1.28 7.67 12.05
N ILE A 501 0.56 7.09 13.00
CA ILE A 501 -0.61 6.24 12.76
C ILE A 501 -1.79 6.88 13.48
N ARG A 502 -2.85 7.25 12.76
CA ARG A 502 -4.02 7.85 13.40
C ARG A 502 -5.36 7.51 12.77
N ASN A 503 -6.45 7.68 13.50
CA ASN A 503 -7.81 7.44 13.03
C ASN A 503 -7.96 6.05 12.40
N ILE A 504 -7.67 4.98 13.16
CA ILE A 504 -7.75 3.60 12.66
C ILE A 504 -8.83 2.83 13.40
N GLY A 505 -9.77 2.27 12.63
CA GLY A 505 -10.80 1.37 13.14
C GLY A 505 -10.43 -0.09 12.83
N MET A 506 -10.33 -0.94 13.85
CA MET A 506 -9.98 -2.35 13.72
C MET A 506 -11.07 -3.23 14.31
N LYS A 507 -11.67 -4.10 13.50
CA LYS A 507 -12.67 -5.08 13.93
C LYS A 507 -12.29 -6.49 13.51
N GLY A 508 -12.32 -7.44 14.44
CA GLY A 508 -11.98 -8.84 14.20
C GLY A 508 -10.53 -9.08 13.80
N VAL A 509 -9.65 -8.08 13.94
CA VAL A 509 -8.24 -8.20 13.59
C VAL A 509 -7.55 -9.14 14.57
N GLY A 510 -6.77 -10.10 14.09
CA GLY A 510 -6.10 -11.11 14.94
C GLY A 510 -7.06 -12.09 15.63
N THR A 511 -8.31 -12.21 15.17
CA THR A 511 -9.26 -13.19 15.68
C THR A 511 -9.16 -14.52 14.93
N THR A 512 -9.34 -15.62 15.64
CA THR A 512 -9.21 -16.97 15.05
C THR A 512 -10.51 -17.46 14.41
N ASN A 513 -10.35 -18.30 13.37
CA ASN A 513 -11.39 -19.09 12.71
C ASN A 513 -12.44 -18.30 11.91
N SER A 514 -13.37 -17.64 12.58
CA SER A 514 -14.47 -16.92 11.95
C SER A 514 -15.32 -16.12 12.94
N PHE A 515 -15.89 -15.00 12.50
CA PHE A 515 -16.93 -14.28 13.24
C PHE A 515 -18.06 -13.81 12.31
N THR A 516 -19.21 -13.43 12.88
CA THR A 516 -20.33 -12.89 12.09
C THR A 516 -20.30 -11.37 12.09
N TYR A 517 -20.39 -10.77 10.91
CA TYR A 517 -20.45 -9.34 10.70
C TYR A 517 -21.50 -9.02 9.63
N ASN A 518 -22.45 -8.13 9.94
CA ASN A 518 -23.58 -7.80 9.05
C ASN A 518 -24.32 -9.02 8.47
N GLY A 519 -24.54 -10.03 9.31
CA GLY A 519 -25.22 -11.27 8.92
C GLY A 519 -24.40 -12.14 7.94
N LYS A 520 -23.10 -11.89 7.79
CA LYS A 520 -22.15 -12.70 7.03
C LYS A 520 -21.11 -13.30 7.95
N THR A 521 -20.87 -14.59 7.79
CA THR A 521 -19.73 -15.25 8.44
C THR A 521 -18.48 -14.89 7.66
N LEU A 522 -17.58 -14.19 8.33
CA LEU A 522 -16.25 -13.87 7.89
C LEU A 522 -15.33 -14.97 8.44
N SER A 523 -14.56 -15.62 7.58
CA SER A 523 -13.72 -16.79 7.91
C SER A 523 -12.46 -16.80 7.07
N GLY A 524 -11.37 -17.40 7.56
CA GLY A 524 -10.15 -17.57 6.77
C GLY A 524 -8.90 -16.98 7.44
N ASN A 525 -9.02 -16.38 8.62
CA ASN A 525 -7.85 -15.99 9.40
C ASN A 525 -7.15 -17.25 9.93
N THR A 526 -5.95 -17.53 9.42
CA THR A 526 -5.21 -18.78 9.69
C THR A 526 -4.06 -18.58 10.68
N ILE A 527 -3.84 -17.35 11.15
CA ILE A 527 -2.72 -16.98 12.01
C ILE A 527 -3.25 -16.24 13.23
N ASN A 528 -2.74 -16.59 14.42
CA ASN A 528 -2.95 -15.81 15.63
C ASN A 528 -2.09 -14.53 15.56
N GLY A 529 -2.48 -13.58 14.73
CA GLY A 529 -1.85 -12.27 14.63
C GLY A 529 -2.33 -11.33 15.74
N TYR A 530 -1.86 -10.08 15.74
CA TYR A 530 -2.21 -9.05 16.72
C TYR A 530 -2.67 -7.80 15.97
N PRO A 531 -3.69 -7.07 16.45
CA PRO A 531 -4.03 -5.75 15.93
C PRO A 531 -2.82 -4.83 15.80
N LEU A 532 -1.96 -4.80 16.81
CA LEU A 532 -0.69 -4.08 16.80
C LEU A 532 0.46 -5.01 17.20
N ILE A 533 1.47 -5.17 16.34
CA ILE A 533 2.64 -6.03 16.62
C ILE A 533 3.95 -5.37 16.19
N PHE A 534 4.90 -5.34 17.12
CA PHE A 534 6.23 -4.77 16.97
C PHE A 534 7.24 -5.78 17.52
N THR A 535 7.73 -6.66 16.66
CA THR A 535 8.48 -7.84 17.08
C THR A 535 9.85 -7.93 16.42
N LEU A 536 10.84 -8.40 17.20
CA LEU A 536 12.16 -8.80 16.71
C LEU A 536 12.31 -10.33 16.60
N LYS A 537 11.22 -11.09 16.80
CA LYS A 537 11.17 -12.55 16.72
C LYS A 537 10.68 -13.06 15.36
N TYR A 538 10.91 -12.31 14.29
CA TYR A 538 10.51 -12.74 12.95
C TYR A 538 11.33 -13.95 12.49
N ALA A 539 10.65 -15.05 12.15
CA ALA A 539 11.29 -16.34 11.89
C ALA A 539 11.60 -16.59 10.41
N ASP A 540 11.01 -15.82 9.50
CA ASP A 540 11.15 -16.01 8.05
C ASP A 540 12.29 -15.15 7.47
N GLY A 541 12.64 -15.40 6.21
CA GLY A 541 13.76 -14.74 5.52
C GLY A 541 15.13 -15.41 5.69
N SER A 542 16.10 -14.96 4.90
CA SER A 542 17.49 -15.44 4.98
C SER A 542 18.15 -14.98 6.28
N THR A 543 19.07 -15.77 6.83
CA THR A 543 19.98 -15.35 7.92
C THR A 543 21.44 -15.27 7.45
N ASN A 544 21.68 -15.50 6.16
CA ASN A 544 23.02 -15.57 5.59
C ASN A 544 23.44 -14.20 5.02
N PHE A 545 23.82 -13.30 5.90
CA PHE A 545 24.36 -11.98 5.58
C PHE A 545 25.29 -11.49 6.70
N PRO A 546 26.16 -10.50 6.44
CA PRO A 546 26.94 -9.86 7.49
C PRO A 546 26.01 -9.14 8.48
N LYS A 547 25.96 -9.61 9.73
CA LYS A 547 25.09 -9.04 10.77
C LYS A 547 25.41 -7.58 11.03
N ALA A 548 24.39 -6.77 11.28
CA ALA A 548 24.57 -5.38 11.68
C ALA A 548 25.29 -5.26 13.04
N ASP A 549 25.97 -4.13 13.25
CA ASP A 549 26.68 -3.85 14.51
C ASP A 549 25.72 -3.42 15.63
N THR A 550 24.55 -2.87 15.26
CA THR A 550 23.47 -2.50 16.17
C THR A 550 22.22 -3.33 15.89
N SER A 551 21.52 -3.75 16.95
CA SER A 551 20.25 -4.45 16.82
C SER A 551 19.19 -3.56 16.17
N THR A 552 18.34 -4.13 15.33
CA THR A 552 17.16 -3.46 14.76
C THR A 552 16.32 -2.79 15.84
N VAL A 553 15.83 -1.58 15.58
CA VAL A 553 15.04 -0.79 16.55
C VAL A 553 13.83 -0.13 15.92
N TYR A 554 12.75 0.00 16.68
CA TYR A 554 11.59 0.82 16.32
C TYR A 554 11.59 2.05 17.22
N THR A 555 11.56 3.25 16.65
CA THR A 555 11.62 4.48 17.45
C THR A 555 10.82 5.63 16.87
N ASP A 556 10.21 6.48 17.70
CA ASP A 556 9.36 7.59 17.22
C ASP A 556 8.18 7.06 16.38
N VAL A 557 7.34 6.26 17.05
CA VAL A 557 6.14 5.64 16.48
C VAL A 557 4.94 6.10 17.29
N LYS A 558 4.12 6.95 16.68
CA LYS A 558 2.97 7.59 17.32
C LYS A 558 1.68 6.99 16.81
N MET A 559 0.78 6.67 17.74
CA MET A 559 -0.51 6.02 17.51
C MET A 559 -1.59 6.80 18.23
N HIS A 560 -2.39 7.58 17.48
CA HIS A 560 -3.42 8.46 18.02
C HIS A 560 -4.81 8.08 17.50
N ASP A 561 -5.81 7.94 18.35
CA ASP A 561 -7.20 7.69 17.94
C ASP A 561 -7.37 6.33 17.21
N LEU A 562 -7.11 5.25 17.94
CA LEU A 562 -7.24 3.87 17.45
C LEU A 562 -8.28 3.11 18.27
N SER A 563 -9.13 2.34 17.58
CA SER A 563 -10.09 1.46 18.24
C SER A 563 -9.92 0.02 17.77
N ILE A 564 -9.83 -0.91 18.73
CA ILE A 564 -9.58 -2.34 18.53
C ILE A 564 -10.72 -3.13 19.15
N ASP A 565 -11.52 -3.81 18.31
CA ASP A 565 -12.55 -4.77 18.73
C ASP A 565 -12.20 -6.16 18.19
N GLN A 566 -11.80 -7.08 19.07
CA GLN A 566 -11.51 -8.47 18.69
C GLN A 566 -12.73 -9.40 18.84
N ILE A 567 -13.95 -8.85 18.84
CA ILE A 567 -15.24 -9.55 18.87
C ILE A 567 -15.54 -10.27 20.19
N ASP A 568 -14.67 -11.19 20.61
CA ASP A 568 -14.75 -11.87 21.89
C ASP A 568 -13.38 -12.39 22.36
N THR A 569 -13.28 -12.65 23.66
CA THR A 569 -12.03 -13.10 24.31
C THR A 569 -11.67 -14.56 24.04
N ASN A 570 -12.59 -15.39 23.52
CA ASN A 570 -12.31 -16.79 23.23
C ASN A 570 -11.59 -16.97 21.90
N HIS A 571 -11.83 -16.06 20.96
CA HIS A 571 -11.24 -16.08 19.63
C HIS A 571 -10.12 -15.05 19.45
N ALA A 572 -10.04 -14.05 20.35
CA ALA A 572 -9.01 -13.03 20.33
C ALA A 572 -7.60 -13.57 20.59
N SER A 573 -6.63 -12.94 19.93
CA SER A 573 -5.25 -12.90 20.37
C SER A 573 -5.03 -11.77 21.39
N GLY A 574 -3.79 -11.37 21.66
CA GLY A 574 -3.56 -10.13 22.43
C GLY A 574 -3.77 -8.90 21.55
N SER A 575 -4.13 -7.77 22.15
CA SER A 575 -4.34 -6.51 21.42
C SER A 575 -3.05 -5.89 20.88
N ILE A 576 -2.00 -5.87 21.71
CA ILE A 576 -0.72 -5.25 21.41
C ILE A 576 0.41 -6.20 21.80
N LEU A 577 1.37 -6.41 20.90
CA LEU A 577 2.62 -7.08 21.18
C LEU A 577 3.81 -6.18 20.85
N ILE A 578 4.65 -5.90 21.84
CA ILE A 578 5.95 -5.26 21.64
C ILE A 578 7.01 -6.16 22.26
N ASP A 579 7.99 -6.59 21.47
CA ASP A 579 9.21 -7.21 21.96
C ASP A 579 10.44 -6.61 21.29
N GLY A 580 11.41 -6.24 22.13
CA GLY A 580 12.67 -5.64 21.71
C GLY A 580 13.86 -6.42 22.24
N THR A 581 15.00 -5.73 22.31
CA THR A 581 16.22 -6.26 22.91
C THR A 581 16.71 -5.31 24.00
N LEU A 582 17.48 -5.82 24.96
CA LEU A 582 18.03 -4.98 26.04
C LEU A 582 19.20 -4.11 25.57
N ASP A 583 19.94 -4.54 24.55
CA ASP A 583 21.05 -3.80 23.96
C ASP A 583 20.58 -2.62 23.09
N ASN A 584 19.43 -2.75 22.41
CA ASN A 584 18.80 -1.65 21.69
C ASN A 584 17.27 -1.69 21.86
N MET A 585 16.81 -1.18 23.00
CA MET A 585 15.37 -1.09 23.32
C MET A 585 14.65 -0.15 22.36
N HIS A 586 13.43 -0.54 21.95
CA HIS A 586 12.50 0.33 21.23
C HIS A 586 12.16 1.58 22.07
N SER A 587 11.89 2.72 21.45
CA SER A 587 11.68 3.96 22.19
C SER A 587 10.86 5.05 21.51
N GLY A 588 10.26 5.96 22.28
CA GLY A 588 9.49 7.07 21.70
C GLY A 588 8.19 6.58 21.07
N PHE A 589 7.54 5.60 21.68
CA PHE A 589 6.17 5.24 21.31
C PHE A 589 5.21 6.19 22.01
N GLU A 590 4.17 6.62 21.30
CA GLU A 590 3.06 7.38 21.87
C GLU A 590 1.75 6.66 21.57
N PHE A 591 1.04 6.26 22.61
CA PHE A 591 -0.30 5.67 22.52
C PHE A 591 -1.28 6.69 23.09
N LYS A 592 -2.02 7.37 22.22
CA LYS A 592 -2.97 8.41 22.60
C LYS A 592 -4.38 8.06 22.18
N ASN A 593 -5.35 8.15 23.09
CA ASN A 593 -6.76 7.84 22.82
C ASN A 593 -6.94 6.46 22.16
N ILE A 594 -6.54 5.41 22.86
CA ILE A 594 -6.63 4.03 22.39
C ILE A 594 -7.78 3.33 23.10
N LYS A 595 -8.73 2.80 22.34
CA LYS A 595 -9.87 2.03 22.83
C LYS A 595 -9.70 0.57 22.46
N ILE A 596 -9.77 -0.34 23.43
CA ILE A 596 -9.59 -1.78 23.19
C ILE A 596 -10.74 -2.52 23.84
N LYS A 597 -11.41 -3.40 23.10
CA LYS A 597 -12.40 -4.30 23.68
C LYS A 597 -12.36 -5.72 23.15
N ASN A 598 -12.95 -6.63 23.93
CA ASN A 598 -13.15 -8.03 23.55
C ASN A 598 -11.86 -8.74 23.14
N SER A 599 -10.75 -8.42 23.81
CA SER A 599 -9.39 -8.78 23.41
C SER A 599 -8.68 -9.54 24.53
N LEU A 600 -7.56 -10.21 24.26
CA LEU A 600 -6.65 -10.62 25.33
C LEU A 600 -5.65 -9.52 25.70
N GLN A 601 -4.96 -9.73 26.82
CA GLN A 601 -3.95 -8.83 27.39
C GLN A 601 -2.88 -8.36 26.38
N ALA A 602 -2.59 -7.06 26.41
CA ALA A 602 -1.45 -6.44 25.73
C ALA A 602 -0.12 -6.84 26.41
N LYS A 603 0.90 -7.20 25.63
CA LYS A 603 2.21 -7.62 26.12
C LYS A 603 3.29 -6.70 25.57
N ILE A 604 3.90 -5.92 26.45
CA ILE A 604 4.86 -4.88 26.08
C ILE A 604 6.17 -5.14 26.83
N SER A 605 7.25 -5.37 26.08
CA SER A 605 8.55 -5.62 26.68
C SER A 605 9.70 -4.90 25.96
N GLN A 606 10.74 -4.58 26.73
CA GLN A 606 11.94 -3.87 26.25
C GLN A 606 11.62 -2.54 25.54
N LEU A 607 10.67 -1.77 26.09
CA LEU A 607 10.27 -0.45 25.62
C LEU A 607 10.74 0.64 26.60
N LYS A 608 11.22 1.78 26.08
CA LYS A 608 11.60 2.92 26.92
C LYS A 608 11.11 4.27 26.38
N LEU A 609 11.16 5.31 27.21
CA LEU A 609 10.88 6.70 26.78
C LEU A 609 9.58 6.81 25.98
N SER A 610 8.51 6.23 26.49
CA SER A 610 7.24 6.07 25.76
C SER A 610 6.06 6.52 26.61
N VAL A 611 5.02 7.01 25.93
CA VAL A 611 3.87 7.66 26.53
C VAL A 611 2.61 6.84 26.26
N PHE A 612 1.81 6.66 27.28
CA PHE A 612 0.44 6.13 27.21
C PHE A 612 -0.49 7.22 27.77
N ASP A 613 -1.32 7.80 26.92
CA ASP A 613 -2.23 8.90 27.26
C ASP A 613 -3.65 8.55 26.84
N THR A 614 -4.57 8.46 27.80
CA THR A 614 -5.97 8.09 27.55
C THR A 614 -6.09 6.69 26.91
N LEU A 615 -6.13 5.67 27.77
CA LEU A 615 -6.37 4.28 27.37
C LEU A 615 -7.69 3.78 27.95
N GLU A 616 -8.54 3.23 27.11
CA GLU A 616 -9.82 2.63 27.49
C GLU A 616 -9.81 1.14 27.15
N THR A 617 -10.20 0.31 28.11
CA THR A 617 -10.29 -1.14 27.93
C THR A 617 -11.63 -1.67 28.41
N ASP A 618 -12.27 -2.53 27.63
CA ASP A 618 -13.50 -3.23 27.99
C ASP A 618 -13.40 -4.73 27.67
N ASN A 619 -13.91 -5.60 28.54
CA ASN A 619 -13.88 -7.06 28.36
C ASN A 619 -12.52 -7.62 27.89
N ILE A 620 -11.48 -7.44 28.70
CA ILE A 620 -10.13 -7.96 28.40
C ILE A 620 -9.89 -9.29 29.09
N GLY A 621 -9.54 -10.31 28.31
CA GLY A 621 -9.09 -11.60 28.80
C GLY A 621 -7.67 -11.50 29.39
N GLY A 622 -7.60 -11.44 30.71
CA GLY A 622 -6.36 -11.35 31.48
C GLY A 622 -6.30 -10.09 32.35
N ASP A 623 -5.79 -10.25 33.56
CA ASP A 623 -5.65 -9.18 34.55
C ASP A 623 -4.18 -9.08 34.99
N PRO A 624 -3.51 -7.91 34.88
CA PRO A 624 -4.01 -6.64 34.32
C PRO A 624 -4.24 -6.66 32.79
N PRO A 625 -4.98 -5.72 32.19
CA PRO A 625 -5.15 -5.65 30.72
C PRO A 625 -3.84 -5.41 29.94
N PHE A 626 -2.81 -4.85 30.58
CA PHE A 626 -1.49 -4.63 30.01
C PHE A 626 -0.39 -5.25 30.88
N LYS A 627 0.50 -6.03 30.27
CA LYS A 627 1.68 -6.59 30.93
C LYS A 627 2.96 -5.96 30.39
N PHE A 628 3.64 -5.24 31.28
CA PHE A 628 4.94 -4.63 31.01
C PHE A 628 6.08 -5.51 31.55
N ALA A 629 7.17 -5.64 30.78
CA ALA A 629 8.36 -6.37 31.22
C ALA A 629 9.64 -5.71 30.71
N GLN A 630 10.59 -5.43 31.62
CA GLN A 630 11.88 -4.82 31.28
C GLN A 630 11.72 -3.49 30.50
N CYS A 631 10.73 -2.69 30.89
CA CYS A 631 10.53 -1.34 30.36
C CYS A 631 11.22 -0.30 31.25
N SER A 632 11.37 0.94 30.78
CA SER A 632 11.88 2.04 31.62
C SER A 632 11.45 3.42 31.11
N LYS A 633 11.27 4.39 32.00
CA LYS A 633 10.84 5.75 31.65
C LYS A 633 9.54 5.76 30.82
N LEU A 634 8.53 5.06 31.32
CA LEU A 634 7.19 5.08 30.75
C LEU A 634 6.36 6.17 31.43
N THR A 635 5.61 6.93 30.65
CA THR A 635 4.69 7.96 31.15
C THR A 635 3.25 7.50 30.93
N PHE A 636 2.42 7.61 31.97
CA PHE A 636 1.00 7.24 31.92
C PHE A 636 0.14 8.45 32.32
N ASN A 637 -0.66 8.96 31.37
CA ASN A 637 -1.55 10.11 31.55
C ASN A 637 -3.00 9.66 31.33
N ASN A 638 -3.93 10.01 32.23
CA ASN A 638 -5.35 9.66 32.08
C ASN A 638 -5.61 8.16 31.82
N VAL A 639 -4.79 7.28 32.41
CA VAL A 639 -4.88 5.83 32.25
C VAL A 639 -5.50 5.19 33.51
N PRO A 640 -6.44 4.23 33.38
CA PRO A 640 -6.98 3.48 34.51
C PRO A 640 -5.90 2.86 35.39
N ALA A 641 -6.12 2.84 36.71
CA ALA A 641 -5.16 2.31 37.69
C ALA A 641 -4.76 0.84 37.43
N VAL A 642 -5.68 0.03 36.87
CA VAL A 642 -5.42 -1.39 36.51
C VAL A 642 -4.38 -1.54 35.39
N ILE A 643 -4.17 -0.49 34.59
CA ILE A 643 -3.18 -0.47 33.50
C ILE A 643 -1.88 0.20 33.96
N ASN A 644 -1.96 1.17 34.88
CA ASN A 644 -0.81 1.94 35.35
C ASN A 644 -0.05 1.20 36.48
N PRO A 645 1.16 0.67 36.23
CA PRO A 645 1.91 -0.09 37.22
C PRO A 645 2.47 0.76 38.39
N GLN A 646 2.27 2.10 38.40
CA GLN A 646 2.51 3.12 39.45
C GLN A 646 3.87 3.15 40.19
N SER A 647 4.75 2.15 40.13
CA SER A 647 5.97 2.11 40.94
C SER A 647 7.23 1.49 40.30
N ASN A 648 7.12 0.82 39.15
CA ASN A 648 8.23 -0.01 38.63
C ASN A 648 8.95 0.50 37.38
N TYR A 649 8.48 1.57 36.72
CA TYR A 649 8.95 1.94 35.38
C TYR A 649 9.13 3.45 35.14
N SER A 650 9.05 4.26 36.21
CA SER A 650 9.30 5.71 36.18
C SER A 650 10.77 6.08 36.01
#